data_AF-A0A1E3BJU1-F1
#
_entry.id   AF-A0A1E3BJU1-F1
#
_cell.length_a   1.000
_cell.length_b   1.000
_cell.length_c   1.000
_cell.angle_alpha   90.00
_cell.angle_beta   90.00
_cell.angle_gamma   90.00
#
_symmetry.space_group_name_H-M   'P 1'
#
loop_
_entity.id
_entity.type
_entity.pdbx_description
1 polymer ?
#
loop_
_entity_poly.entity_id
_entity_poly.type
_entity_poly.pdbx_seq_one_letter_code
_entity_poly.pdbx_strand_id
1 'polypeptide(L)'
;MPKIALFGASGQIGTAILKALLTDPSLNTIQILAPGTSSKVPENDHPNLSTKTIDLTSAKRDDLAKDLAGVDVVVSALNGKALEAQSVIQDAAADAGVRRFYPSEYGSHHIYRKPGDTYGYIHPARPLFLGVEMMMWNIKNQCNEAALHHPAIAAGKMTYTLIGCGDFYNQSREKTWCPWTQKSPENNEYTIHVIGSPDAAADFTHTDDFAAFLLETIRHPELSENRRLNFVSDHISHEDIARLLEKYSNKKVKKSVLPLEIMHKVLRDPGEAPKELRDAPSAFPVDFWFLVKGMQGTGRFWRAKGEVHNNLFPGVKVRTFEIFYTPQDISYDRNHGPIPHLPTGEEHTVCIDGQVRNPTTLSVKQLATEFPQHQIICALECAGNRRRTMRTLLKEVEGIDWGDGAVMNCKWKGPKLRDVLLWSAGGISGKVENLHAAFSCYQVRTQNDTWFGGSVPLERVMKDEDGGDVILALEMNDMPLTPKHGYPIRAVLPGIAGARWVKWLDQITIQDHESTNFYQKRDYKVLPEEAVDKESAEPHWDRTPPMYDTPINSVIGVPTDEETVPLRDGKIEVKGYAVPNAADGPVTKVQVSTDGAENWVDAEIGKSEGQRNKWCWVLWRAEVDMEPGTDRAILSRAFDAGGNVQKEHSQWNLRGVGYSGYGRAKNLTIV
;
A
#
# COMPACT_ATOMS: atom_id res chain seq x y z
N MET A 1 -30.52 -5.04 2.59
CA MET A 1 -29.15 -4.90 2.05
C MET A 1 -29.29 -4.63 0.57
N PRO A 2 -28.84 -3.46 0.06
CA PRO A 2 -28.93 -3.16 -1.37
C PRO A 2 -28.24 -4.26 -2.17
N LYS A 3 -28.93 -4.79 -3.17
CA LYS A 3 -28.37 -5.75 -4.12
C LYS A 3 -27.92 -5.02 -5.38
N ILE A 4 -26.64 -5.16 -5.74
CA ILE A 4 -25.99 -4.41 -6.81
C ILE A 4 -25.61 -5.37 -7.93
N ALA A 5 -26.00 -5.08 -9.16
CA ALA A 5 -25.48 -5.78 -10.34
C ALA A 5 -24.43 -4.93 -11.04
N LEU A 6 -23.20 -5.46 -11.16
CA LEU A 6 -22.08 -4.78 -11.80
C LEU A 6 -21.77 -5.43 -13.16
N PHE A 7 -22.05 -4.70 -14.24
CA PHE A 7 -21.69 -5.09 -15.60
C PHE A 7 -20.28 -4.62 -15.94
N GLY A 8 -19.47 -5.48 -16.55
CA GLY A 8 -18.07 -5.15 -16.90
C GLY A 8 -17.07 -5.36 -15.75
N ALA A 9 -17.41 -6.20 -14.77
CA ALA A 9 -16.62 -6.42 -13.55
C ALA A 9 -15.16 -6.90 -13.80
N SER A 10 -14.90 -7.57 -14.93
CA SER A 10 -13.57 -8.05 -15.30
C SER A 10 -12.67 -7.00 -15.98
N GLY A 11 -13.22 -5.83 -16.34
CA GLY A 11 -12.45 -4.70 -16.88
C GLY A 11 -11.70 -3.93 -15.80
N GLN A 12 -10.71 -3.09 -16.15
CA GLN A 12 -9.88 -2.35 -15.17
C GLN A 12 -10.72 -1.50 -14.19
N ILE A 13 -11.65 -0.70 -14.73
CA ILE A 13 -12.56 0.14 -13.92
C ILE A 13 -13.54 -0.74 -13.15
N GLY A 14 -14.17 -1.71 -13.81
CA GLY A 14 -15.12 -2.62 -13.17
C GLY A 14 -14.51 -3.42 -12.02
N THR A 15 -13.27 -3.87 -12.14
CA THR A 15 -12.55 -4.58 -11.07
C THR A 15 -12.29 -3.67 -9.87
N ALA A 16 -11.97 -2.39 -10.09
CA ALA A 16 -11.81 -1.44 -8.98
C ALA A 16 -13.14 -1.15 -8.28
N ILE A 17 -14.23 -0.97 -9.05
CA ILE A 17 -15.59 -0.83 -8.51
C ILE A 17 -15.96 -2.08 -7.69
N LEU A 18 -15.76 -3.27 -8.24
CA LEU A 18 -16.05 -4.53 -7.55
C LEU A 18 -15.31 -4.60 -6.20
N LYS A 19 -14.00 -4.32 -6.19
CA LYS A 19 -13.22 -4.30 -4.95
C LYS A 19 -13.75 -3.30 -3.94
N ALA A 20 -14.13 -2.10 -4.36
CA ALA A 20 -14.70 -1.09 -3.48
C ALA A 20 -16.05 -1.56 -2.89
N LEU A 21 -16.96 -2.09 -3.71
CA LEU A 21 -18.24 -2.63 -3.26
C LEU A 21 -18.06 -3.74 -2.21
N LEU A 22 -17.06 -4.61 -2.39
CA LEU A 22 -16.77 -5.71 -1.47
C LEU A 22 -16.14 -5.28 -0.14
N THR A 23 -15.70 -4.03 0.00
CA THR A 23 -15.28 -3.49 1.31
C THR A 23 -16.47 -3.24 2.24
N ASP A 24 -17.69 -3.21 1.70
CA ASP A 24 -18.91 -3.02 2.48
C ASP A 24 -19.67 -4.36 2.65
N PRO A 25 -19.62 -4.97 3.84
CA PRO A 25 -20.31 -6.24 4.09
C PRO A 25 -21.85 -6.09 4.07
N SER A 26 -22.38 -4.86 4.08
CA SER A 26 -23.84 -4.61 4.01
C SER A 26 -24.40 -4.61 2.58
N LEU A 27 -23.54 -4.71 1.57
CA LEU A 27 -23.91 -4.75 0.15
C LEU A 27 -23.81 -6.19 -0.38
N ASN A 28 -24.80 -6.60 -1.17
CA ASN A 28 -24.74 -7.85 -1.93
C ASN A 28 -24.42 -7.54 -3.39
N THR A 29 -23.35 -8.11 -3.92
CA THR A 29 -22.89 -7.80 -5.28
C THR A 29 -23.06 -9.00 -6.21
N ILE A 30 -23.68 -8.78 -7.36
CA ILE A 30 -23.68 -9.70 -8.50
C ILE A 30 -22.69 -9.15 -9.52
N GLN A 31 -21.57 -9.83 -9.72
CA GLN A 31 -20.69 -9.52 -10.84
C GLN A 31 -21.21 -10.20 -12.11
N ILE A 32 -21.35 -9.41 -13.18
CA ILE A 32 -21.76 -9.92 -14.50
C ILE A 32 -20.51 -10.02 -15.37
N LEU A 33 -20.21 -11.25 -15.79
CA LEU A 33 -19.04 -11.61 -16.58
C LEU A 33 -19.45 -12.04 -17.99
N ALA A 34 -18.61 -11.76 -18.98
CA ALA A 34 -18.77 -12.29 -20.33
C ALA A 34 -18.38 -13.79 -20.35
N PRO A 35 -18.95 -14.60 -21.26
CA PRO A 35 -18.55 -16.00 -21.41
C PRO A 35 -17.05 -16.16 -21.61
N GLY A 36 -16.45 -17.14 -20.92
CA GLY A 36 -15.01 -17.40 -20.98
C GLY A 36 -14.13 -16.43 -20.16
N THR A 37 -14.73 -15.49 -19.41
CA THR A 37 -14.00 -14.64 -18.47
C THR A 37 -14.17 -15.12 -17.03
N SER A 38 -13.12 -14.97 -16.22
CA SER A 38 -13.12 -15.31 -14.80
C SER A 38 -13.09 -14.07 -13.92
N SER A 39 -13.60 -14.22 -12.68
CA SER A 39 -13.52 -13.19 -11.65
C SER A 39 -12.06 -12.77 -11.41
N LYS A 40 -11.86 -11.46 -11.21
CA LYS A 40 -10.55 -10.89 -10.84
C LYS A 40 -10.33 -10.83 -9.31
N VAL A 41 -11.30 -11.29 -8.53
CA VAL A 41 -11.23 -11.40 -7.07
C VAL A 41 -11.53 -12.86 -6.64
N PRO A 42 -10.90 -13.38 -5.57
CA PRO A 42 -11.18 -14.72 -5.07
C PRO A 42 -12.59 -14.78 -4.48
N GLU A 43 -13.52 -15.49 -5.14
CA GLU A 43 -14.93 -15.52 -4.70
C GLU A 43 -15.11 -16.16 -3.32
N ASN A 44 -14.27 -17.13 -2.96
CA ASN A 44 -14.32 -17.83 -1.67
C ASN A 44 -14.09 -16.90 -0.47
N ASP A 45 -13.44 -15.75 -0.68
CA ASP A 45 -13.14 -14.79 0.37
C ASP A 45 -14.32 -13.81 0.62
N HIS A 46 -15.36 -13.85 -0.22
CA HIS A 46 -16.44 -12.86 -0.25
C HIS A 46 -17.83 -13.51 -0.27
N PRO A 47 -18.44 -13.78 0.89
CA PRO A 47 -19.74 -14.44 0.97
C PRO A 47 -20.91 -13.61 0.40
N ASN A 48 -20.71 -12.30 0.24
CA ASN A 48 -21.67 -11.36 -0.35
C ASN A 48 -21.50 -11.15 -1.87
N LEU A 49 -20.62 -11.92 -2.52
CA LEU A 49 -20.39 -11.89 -3.96
C LEU A 49 -21.07 -13.09 -4.64
N SER A 50 -21.71 -12.84 -5.78
CA SER A 50 -22.22 -13.87 -6.68
C SER A 50 -21.86 -13.56 -8.12
N THR A 51 -21.68 -14.59 -8.95
CA THR A 51 -21.26 -14.44 -10.34
C THR A 51 -22.37 -14.91 -11.28
N LYS A 52 -22.66 -14.10 -12.31
CA LYS A 52 -23.48 -14.51 -13.45
C LYS A 52 -22.73 -14.29 -14.75
N THR A 53 -22.83 -15.26 -15.65
CA THR A 53 -22.23 -15.19 -16.98
C THR A 53 -23.30 -14.83 -18.00
N ILE A 54 -23.13 -13.70 -18.68
CA ILE A 54 -24.10 -13.16 -19.65
C ILE A 54 -23.37 -12.68 -20.90
N ASP A 55 -23.79 -13.16 -22.07
CA ASP A 55 -23.35 -12.62 -23.35
C ASP A 55 -24.16 -11.38 -23.72
N LEU A 56 -23.60 -10.21 -23.46
CA LEU A 56 -24.27 -8.93 -23.73
C LEU A 56 -24.47 -8.63 -25.22
N THR A 57 -23.82 -9.36 -26.13
CA THR A 57 -24.00 -9.16 -27.57
C THR A 57 -25.25 -9.83 -28.11
N SER A 58 -25.79 -10.81 -27.38
CA SER A 58 -26.97 -11.60 -27.78
C SER A 58 -28.09 -11.61 -26.73
N ALA A 59 -27.87 -10.99 -25.56
CA ALA A 59 -28.82 -10.95 -24.47
C ALA A 59 -30.14 -10.25 -24.85
N LYS A 60 -31.26 -10.88 -24.48
CA LYS A 60 -32.61 -10.32 -24.67
C LYS A 60 -33.07 -9.60 -23.41
N ARG A 61 -33.81 -8.50 -23.59
CA ARG A 61 -34.39 -7.68 -22.52
C ARG A 61 -35.14 -8.52 -21.48
N ASP A 62 -36.02 -9.42 -21.90
CA ASP A 62 -36.85 -10.23 -20.99
C ASP A 62 -36.02 -11.18 -20.10
N ASP A 63 -34.94 -11.74 -20.64
CA ASP A 63 -34.07 -12.66 -19.89
C ASP A 63 -33.19 -11.87 -18.91
N LEU A 64 -32.65 -10.73 -19.35
CA LEU A 64 -31.96 -9.79 -18.47
C LEU A 64 -32.86 -9.29 -17.32
N ALA A 65 -34.14 -9.02 -17.59
CA ALA A 65 -35.08 -8.56 -16.57
C ALA A 65 -35.30 -9.62 -15.49
N LYS A 66 -35.41 -10.90 -15.87
CA LYS A 66 -35.46 -12.02 -14.91
C LYS A 66 -34.16 -12.10 -14.11
N ASP A 67 -33.02 -11.90 -14.76
CA ASP A 67 -31.72 -11.95 -14.11
C ASP A 67 -31.48 -10.82 -13.09
N LEU A 68 -32.11 -9.67 -13.34
CA LEU A 68 -32.06 -8.46 -12.50
C LEU A 68 -33.20 -8.41 -11.46
N ALA A 69 -34.05 -9.43 -11.36
CA ALA A 69 -35.12 -9.47 -10.37
C ALA A 69 -34.55 -9.34 -8.93
N GLY A 70 -35.08 -8.37 -8.18
CA GLY A 70 -34.63 -8.07 -6.81
C GLY A 70 -33.28 -7.35 -6.71
N VAL A 71 -32.75 -6.83 -7.83
CA VAL A 71 -31.60 -5.91 -7.84
C VAL A 71 -32.09 -4.49 -7.54
N ASP A 72 -31.40 -3.79 -6.65
CA ASP A 72 -31.71 -2.40 -6.28
C ASP A 72 -30.98 -1.38 -7.14
N VAL A 73 -29.72 -1.70 -7.47
CA VAL A 73 -28.80 -0.79 -8.18
C VAL A 73 -28.10 -1.54 -9.30
N VAL A 74 -28.06 -0.95 -10.48
CA VAL A 74 -27.25 -1.45 -11.61
C VAL A 74 -26.10 -0.49 -11.87
N VAL A 75 -24.88 -1.02 -11.98
CA VAL A 75 -23.67 -0.28 -12.36
C VAL A 75 -23.13 -0.80 -13.68
N SER A 76 -23.04 0.08 -14.68
CA SER A 76 -22.49 -0.24 -16.00
C SER A 76 -21.04 0.23 -16.10
N ALA A 77 -20.08 -0.70 -16.18
CA ALA A 77 -18.66 -0.47 -16.43
C ALA A 77 -18.21 -1.03 -17.78
N LEU A 78 -19.00 -0.76 -18.83
CA LEU A 78 -18.83 -1.26 -20.18
C LEU A 78 -18.06 -0.27 -21.08
N ASN A 79 -17.35 -0.81 -22.07
CA ASN A 79 -16.63 -0.02 -23.06
C ASN A 79 -16.64 -0.72 -24.44
N GLY A 80 -16.17 -0.01 -25.46
CA GLY A 80 -16.09 -0.54 -26.82
C GLY A 80 -17.46 -1.03 -27.32
N LYS A 81 -17.49 -2.20 -27.98
CA LYS A 81 -18.72 -2.79 -28.52
C LYS A 81 -19.76 -3.15 -27.44
N ALA A 82 -19.32 -3.45 -26.22
CA ALA A 82 -20.24 -3.83 -25.14
C ALA A 82 -21.06 -2.64 -24.62
N LEU A 83 -20.60 -1.40 -24.85
CA LEU A 83 -21.32 -0.20 -24.44
C LEU A 83 -22.70 -0.07 -25.09
N GLU A 84 -22.86 -0.58 -26.31
CA GLU A 84 -24.15 -0.57 -27.03
C GLU A 84 -25.25 -1.35 -26.29
N ALA A 85 -24.88 -2.32 -25.44
CA ALA A 85 -25.83 -3.07 -24.63
C ALA A 85 -26.40 -2.27 -23.45
N GLN A 86 -25.87 -1.08 -23.14
CA GLN A 86 -26.29 -0.27 -21.99
C GLN A 86 -27.79 0.06 -22.01
N SER A 87 -28.34 0.40 -23.17
CA SER A 87 -29.77 0.70 -23.31
C SER A 87 -30.63 -0.50 -22.96
N VAL A 88 -30.30 -1.67 -23.51
CA VAL A 88 -31.01 -2.93 -23.26
C VAL A 88 -30.91 -3.34 -21.78
N ILE A 89 -29.75 -3.14 -21.15
CA ILE A 89 -29.56 -3.40 -19.71
C ILE A 89 -30.46 -2.48 -18.88
N GLN A 90 -30.53 -1.19 -19.21
CA GLN A 90 -31.36 -0.23 -18.46
C GLN A 90 -32.86 -0.49 -18.66
N ASP A 91 -33.26 -0.82 -19.88
CA ASP A 91 -34.61 -1.27 -20.22
C ASP A 91 -35.02 -2.48 -19.36
N ALA A 92 -34.17 -3.50 -19.31
CA ALA A 92 -34.38 -4.69 -18.50
C ALA A 92 -34.38 -4.38 -16.98
N ALA A 93 -33.50 -3.47 -16.54
CA ALA A 93 -33.46 -3.01 -15.17
C ALA A 93 -34.76 -2.30 -14.77
N ALA A 94 -35.33 -1.50 -15.67
CA ALA A 94 -36.61 -0.83 -15.45
C ALA A 94 -37.76 -1.83 -15.34
N ASP A 95 -37.79 -2.85 -16.20
CA ASP A 95 -38.80 -3.93 -16.13
C ASP A 95 -38.68 -4.74 -14.83
N ALA A 96 -37.46 -4.93 -14.33
CA ALA A 96 -37.19 -5.63 -13.08
C ALA A 96 -37.44 -4.78 -11.81
N GLY A 97 -37.76 -3.50 -11.96
CA GLY A 97 -38.01 -2.58 -10.83
C GLY A 97 -36.75 -2.07 -10.14
N VAL A 98 -35.60 -2.07 -10.82
CA VAL A 98 -34.34 -1.50 -10.31
C VAL A 98 -34.53 -0.01 -10.01
N ARG A 99 -34.12 0.42 -8.82
CA ARG A 99 -34.36 1.78 -8.33
C ARG A 99 -33.33 2.79 -8.82
N ARG A 100 -32.10 2.35 -9.10
CA ARG A 100 -31.00 3.25 -9.48
C ARG A 100 -30.08 2.67 -10.56
N PHE A 101 -29.70 3.50 -11.52
CA PHE A 101 -28.84 3.14 -12.64
C PHE A 101 -27.60 4.04 -12.75
N TYR A 102 -26.41 3.43 -12.81
CA TYR A 102 -25.15 4.12 -13.09
C TYR A 102 -24.74 3.82 -14.53
N PRO A 103 -24.99 4.74 -15.48
CA PRO A 103 -24.53 4.58 -16.85
C PRO A 103 -23.00 4.60 -16.93
N SER A 104 -22.46 3.98 -17.98
CA SER A 104 -21.03 3.90 -18.25
C SER A 104 -20.46 5.21 -18.78
N GLU A 105 -20.45 6.20 -17.90
CA GLU A 105 -19.67 7.41 -18.05
C GLU A 105 -18.60 7.42 -16.97
N TYR A 106 -17.34 7.41 -17.39
CA TYR A 106 -16.15 7.52 -16.53
C TYR A 106 -15.03 8.25 -17.26
N GLY A 107 -15.37 9.11 -18.23
CA GLY A 107 -14.41 9.91 -18.99
C GLY A 107 -14.53 11.40 -18.68
N SER A 108 -13.75 12.19 -19.41
CA SER A 108 -13.87 13.64 -19.44
C SER A 108 -14.15 14.08 -20.86
N HIS A 109 -15.32 14.65 -21.11
CA HIS A 109 -15.66 15.21 -22.42
C HIS A 109 -15.03 16.59 -22.58
N HIS A 110 -14.51 16.87 -23.77
CA HIS A 110 -13.93 18.17 -24.08
C HIS A 110 -14.37 18.63 -25.45
N ILE A 111 -14.51 19.94 -25.57
CA ILE A 111 -14.85 20.57 -26.83
C ILE A 111 -13.56 20.75 -27.63
N TYR A 112 -13.40 19.88 -28.62
CA TYR A 112 -12.41 20.03 -29.67
C TYR A 112 -12.89 21.02 -30.72
N ARG A 113 -12.03 21.94 -31.15
CA ARG A 113 -12.31 22.83 -32.27
C ARG A 113 -11.17 22.73 -33.29
N LYS A 114 -11.51 22.33 -34.51
CA LYS A 114 -10.55 22.32 -35.60
C LYS A 114 -10.17 23.77 -35.98
N PRO A 115 -8.91 24.03 -36.39
CA PRO A 115 -8.53 25.34 -36.89
C PRO A 115 -9.43 25.78 -38.05
N GLY A 116 -9.99 26.99 -37.93
CA GLY A 116 -10.90 27.58 -38.91
C GLY A 116 -12.39 27.31 -38.69
N ASP A 117 -12.77 26.37 -37.80
CA ASP A 117 -14.17 26.10 -37.52
C ASP A 117 -14.77 27.13 -36.54
N THR A 118 -16.04 27.47 -36.74
CA THR A 118 -16.77 28.46 -35.92
C THR A 118 -17.40 27.86 -34.66
N TYR A 119 -17.50 26.53 -34.59
CA TYR A 119 -18.08 25.77 -33.47
C TYR A 119 -17.16 24.62 -33.07
N GLY A 120 -17.46 23.98 -31.93
CA GLY A 120 -16.67 22.86 -31.41
C GLY A 120 -17.44 21.54 -31.45
N TYR A 121 -16.73 20.44 -31.25
CA TYR A 121 -17.17 19.07 -31.34
C TYR A 121 -16.75 18.32 -30.08
N ILE A 122 -17.59 17.42 -29.55
CA ILE A 122 -17.23 16.57 -28.41
C ILE A 122 -16.33 15.41 -28.88
N HIS A 123 -16.49 14.94 -30.12
CA HIS A 123 -15.52 14.14 -30.88
C HIS A 123 -16.04 14.10 -32.32
N PRO A 124 -15.32 14.62 -33.33
CA PRO A 124 -15.89 14.79 -34.67
C PRO A 124 -16.17 13.44 -35.34
N ALA A 125 -17.35 13.19 -35.90
CA ALA A 125 -17.61 11.97 -36.66
C ALA A 125 -16.92 12.00 -38.04
N ARG A 126 -16.57 10.85 -38.61
CA ARG A 126 -15.91 10.77 -39.93
C ARG A 126 -16.86 10.35 -41.05
N PRO A 127 -16.87 11.07 -42.19
CA PRO A 127 -17.50 10.58 -43.41
C PRO A 127 -16.70 9.41 -44.00
N LEU A 128 -17.37 8.30 -44.28
CA LEU A 128 -16.87 7.17 -45.07
C LEU A 128 -17.64 7.12 -46.40
N PHE A 129 -17.03 6.50 -47.43
CA PHE A 129 -17.60 6.40 -48.79
C PHE A 129 -19.02 5.80 -48.84
N LEU A 130 -19.47 5.12 -47.77
CA LEU A 130 -20.80 4.52 -47.63
C LEU A 130 -21.45 4.73 -46.23
N GLY A 131 -20.99 5.69 -45.42
CA GLY A 131 -21.55 5.89 -44.07
C GLY A 131 -20.82 6.93 -43.22
N VAL A 132 -21.11 6.95 -41.91
CA VAL A 132 -20.43 7.80 -40.92
C VAL A 132 -19.87 6.90 -39.83
N GLU A 133 -18.57 7.00 -39.54
CA GLU A 133 -17.95 6.33 -38.39
C GLU A 133 -18.08 7.22 -37.15
N MET A 134 -18.80 6.71 -36.16
CA MET A 134 -19.03 7.39 -34.89
C MET A 134 -17.87 7.11 -33.94
N MET A 135 -17.20 8.16 -33.48
CA MET A 135 -16.05 8.03 -32.59
C MET A 135 -16.49 7.82 -31.14
N MET A 136 -15.60 7.23 -30.32
CA MET A 136 -15.89 6.67 -28.99
C MET A 136 -16.70 7.59 -28.05
N TRP A 137 -16.35 8.88 -27.92
CA TRP A 137 -17.11 9.79 -27.04
C TRP A 137 -18.48 10.16 -27.58
N ASN A 138 -18.68 10.15 -28.90
CA ASN A 138 -20.00 10.41 -29.45
C ASN A 138 -20.95 9.24 -29.16
N ILE A 139 -20.46 8.00 -29.28
CA ILE A 139 -21.20 6.80 -28.87
C ILE A 139 -21.55 6.88 -27.38
N LYS A 140 -20.56 7.16 -26.51
CA LYS A 140 -20.80 7.35 -25.08
C LYS A 140 -21.85 8.41 -24.79
N ASN A 141 -21.74 9.58 -25.41
CA ASN A 141 -22.67 10.67 -25.19
C ASN A 141 -24.10 10.28 -25.63
N GLN A 142 -24.27 9.59 -26.75
CA GLN A 142 -25.58 9.10 -27.20
C GLN A 142 -26.17 8.08 -26.22
N CYS A 143 -25.38 7.09 -25.79
CA CYS A 143 -25.80 6.09 -24.80
C CYS A 143 -26.17 6.72 -23.46
N ASN A 144 -25.43 7.75 -23.03
CA ASN A 144 -25.66 8.42 -21.75
C ASN A 144 -26.88 9.35 -21.82
N GLU A 145 -27.04 10.14 -22.88
CA GLU A 145 -28.25 10.97 -23.05
C GLU A 145 -29.52 10.11 -23.12
N ALA A 146 -29.50 8.99 -23.85
CA ALA A 146 -30.61 8.03 -23.83
C ALA A 146 -30.86 7.48 -22.41
N ALA A 147 -29.80 7.18 -21.67
CA ALA A 147 -29.91 6.64 -20.34
C ALA A 147 -30.47 7.64 -19.32
N LEU A 148 -30.12 8.92 -19.43
CA LEU A 148 -30.59 9.98 -18.53
C LEU A 148 -32.04 10.38 -18.78
N HIS A 149 -32.51 10.22 -20.02
CA HIS A 149 -33.87 10.54 -20.46
C HIS A 149 -34.78 9.29 -20.55
N HIS A 150 -34.35 8.17 -19.97
CA HIS A 150 -35.10 6.92 -20.00
C HIS A 150 -36.53 7.10 -19.42
N PRO A 151 -37.58 6.48 -19.99
CA PRO A 151 -38.97 6.65 -19.53
C PRO A 151 -39.18 6.36 -18.04
N ALA A 152 -38.47 5.38 -17.48
CA ALA A 152 -38.53 5.07 -16.05
C ALA A 152 -37.96 6.20 -15.16
N ILE A 153 -36.96 6.93 -15.64
CA ILE A 153 -36.41 8.10 -14.94
C ILE A 153 -37.38 9.28 -15.04
N ALA A 154 -37.89 9.55 -16.25
CA ALA A 154 -38.88 10.60 -16.46
C ALA A 154 -40.14 10.40 -15.62
N ALA A 155 -40.55 9.14 -15.39
CA ALA A 155 -41.67 8.77 -14.53
C ALA A 155 -41.34 8.72 -13.03
N GLY A 156 -40.10 9.00 -12.62
CA GLY A 156 -39.66 8.94 -11.21
C GLY A 156 -39.58 7.53 -10.62
N LYS A 157 -39.57 6.48 -11.45
CA LYS A 157 -39.50 5.08 -11.03
C LYS A 157 -38.07 4.55 -10.88
N MET A 158 -37.11 5.25 -11.47
CA MET A 158 -35.68 4.95 -11.43
C MET A 158 -34.90 6.25 -11.31
N THR A 159 -33.83 6.28 -10.54
CA THR A 159 -32.88 7.40 -10.49
C THR A 159 -31.59 7.07 -11.22
N TYR A 160 -30.81 8.09 -11.57
CA TYR A 160 -29.49 7.90 -12.16
C TYR A 160 -28.38 8.57 -11.36
N THR A 161 -27.14 8.13 -11.56
CA THR A 161 -25.96 8.89 -11.15
C THR A 161 -24.89 8.77 -12.21
N LEU A 162 -24.55 9.89 -12.83
CA LEU A 162 -23.51 9.99 -13.86
C LEU A 162 -22.23 10.52 -13.21
N ILE A 163 -21.09 9.86 -13.38
CA ILE A 163 -19.83 10.27 -12.73
C ILE A 163 -18.75 10.52 -13.80
N GLY A 164 -18.42 11.79 -14.06
CA GLY A 164 -17.29 12.15 -14.90
C GLY A 164 -15.96 12.08 -14.15
N CYS A 165 -14.91 11.60 -14.79
CA CYS A 165 -13.56 11.51 -14.22
C CYS A 165 -12.54 12.29 -15.06
N GLY A 166 -11.37 12.59 -14.52
CA GLY A 166 -10.18 12.93 -15.31
C GLY A 166 -9.66 11.74 -16.09
N ASP A 167 -8.49 11.87 -16.70
CA ASP A 167 -7.84 10.77 -17.41
C ASP A 167 -7.31 9.74 -16.39
N PHE A 168 -7.58 8.45 -16.60
CA PHE A 168 -7.15 7.43 -15.66
C PHE A 168 -5.67 7.14 -15.81
N TYR A 169 -4.89 7.40 -14.77
CA TYR A 169 -3.43 7.35 -14.86
C TYR A 169 -2.79 6.06 -14.33
N ASN A 170 -3.54 5.14 -13.73
CA ASN A 170 -3.01 3.89 -13.19
C ASN A 170 -3.42 2.65 -14.02
N GLN A 171 -3.52 2.81 -15.36
CA GLN A 171 -3.94 1.75 -16.28
C GLN A 171 -2.76 0.91 -16.80
N SER A 172 -2.40 -0.15 -16.08
CA SER A 172 -1.22 -0.99 -16.39
C SER A 172 -1.20 -1.68 -17.77
N ARG A 173 -2.36 -1.93 -18.38
CA ARG A 173 -2.46 -2.50 -19.74
C ARG A 173 -2.07 -1.50 -20.83
N GLU A 174 -2.18 -0.21 -20.55
CA GLU A 174 -1.96 0.86 -21.51
C GLU A 174 -0.53 1.38 -21.37
N LYS A 175 0.44 0.58 -21.81
CA LYS A 175 1.87 0.87 -21.67
C LYS A 175 2.27 2.19 -22.32
N THR A 176 1.66 2.51 -23.45
CA THR A 176 1.87 3.81 -24.12
C THR A 176 1.26 4.93 -23.27
N TRP A 177 0.05 4.73 -22.72
CA TRP A 177 -0.77 5.77 -22.05
C TRP A 177 -0.26 6.14 -20.67
N CYS A 178 0.11 5.11 -19.92
CA CYS A 178 0.56 5.17 -18.53
C CYS A 178 1.92 4.46 -18.42
N PRO A 179 2.98 4.95 -19.09
CA PRO A 179 4.29 4.28 -19.15
C PRO A 179 4.90 4.03 -17.77
N TRP A 180 4.60 4.90 -16.81
CA TRP A 180 5.02 4.81 -15.41
C TRP A 180 4.41 3.65 -14.61
N THR A 181 3.40 2.96 -15.13
CA THR A 181 2.85 1.76 -14.49
C THR A 181 3.73 0.51 -14.70
N GLN A 182 4.78 0.63 -15.50
CA GLN A 182 5.70 -0.45 -15.81
C GLN A 182 6.79 -0.59 -14.74
N LYS A 183 6.88 -1.78 -14.13
CA LYS A 183 7.91 -2.09 -13.11
C LYS A 183 9.32 -2.10 -13.70
N SER A 184 9.47 -2.64 -14.90
CA SER A 184 10.74 -2.74 -15.62
C SER A 184 10.54 -2.21 -17.06
N PRO A 185 10.66 -0.88 -17.27
CA PRO A 185 10.54 -0.32 -18.61
C PRO A 185 11.76 -0.72 -19.45
N GLU A 186 11.57 -0.76 -20.77
CA GLU A 186 12.65 -1.05 -21.72
C GLU A 186 13.82 -0.07 -21.52
N ASN A 187 15.05 -0.58 -21.59
CA ASN A 187 16.28 0.20 -21.36
C ASN A 187 16.35 0.92 -20.00
N ASN A 188 15.52 0.53 -19.02
CA ASN A 188 15.40 1.19 -17.72
C ASN A 188 15.05 2.70 -17.83
N GLU A 189 14.32 3.09 -18.89
CA GLU A 189 13.90 4.46 -19.18
C GLU A 189 12.39 4.50 -19.50
N TYR A 190 11.66 5.46 -18.93
CA TYR A 190 10.26 5.67 -19.30
C TYR A 190 10.14 6.61 -20.49
N THR A 191 9.23 6.33 -21.44
CA THR A 191 8.89 7.27 -22.51
C THR A 191 7.48 7.83 -22.31
N ILE A 192 7.35 9.14 -22.12
CA ILE A 192 6.06 9.86 -22.06
C ILE A 192 5.81 10.54 -23.40
N HIS A 193 4.69 10.21 -24.04
CA HIS A 193 4.25 10.84 -25.28
C HIS A 193 3.30 12.00 -25.01
N VAL A 194 3.63 13.18 -25.53
CA VAL A 194 2.90 14.44 -25.36
C VAL A 194 2.54 15.01 -26.73
N ILE A 195 1.33 15.55 -26.89
CA ILE A 195 0.92 16.29 -28.09
C ILE A 195 0.56 17.71 -27.66
N GLY A 196 1.30 18.71 -28.13
CA GLY A 196 1.18 20.09 -27.66
C GLY A 196 2.17 20.40 -26.54
N SER A 197 1.74 21.13 -25.51
CA SER A 197 2.62 21.57 -24.42
C SER A 197 2.75 20.52 -23.31
N PRO A 198 3.97 20.14 -22.89
CA PRO A 198 4.18 19.25 -21.74
C PRO A 198 3.91 19.94 -20.40
N ASP A 199 3.96 21.28 -20.34
CA ASP A 199 3.68 22.10 -19.15
C ASP A 199 2.18 22.34 -18.93
N ALA A 200 1.34 21.99 -19.90
CA ALA A 200 -0.10 22.12 -19.77
C ALA A 200 -0.63 21.09 -18.77
N ALA A 201 -1.26 21.57 -17.70
CA ALA A 201 -1.89 20.72 -16.70
C ALA A 201 -3.23 20.14 -17.19
N ALA A 202 -3.53 18.93 -16.74
CA ALA A 202 -4.75 18.22 -17.03
C ALA A 202 -5.28 17.50 -15.78
N ASP A 203 -6.59 17.24 -15.75
CA ASP A 203 -7.25 16.45 -14.71
C ASP A 203 -6.98 14.96 -14.91
N PHE A 204 -6.51 14.31 -13.86
CA PHE A 204 -6.24 12.88 -13.78
C PHE A 204 -6.99 12.25 -12.61
N THR A 205 -7.37 10.98 -12.76
CA THR A 205 -8.11 10.23 -11.72
C THR A 205 -7.45 8.88 -11.46
N HIS A 206 -7.31 8.53 -10.19
CA HIS A 206 -6.89 7.19 -9.80
C HIS A 206 -8.12 6.27 -9.79
N THR A 207 -8.00 5.09 -10.41
CA THR A 207 -9.13 4.19 -10.61
C THR A 207 -9.81 3.75 -9.30
N ASP A 208 -9.05 3.37 -8.24
CA ASP A 208 -9.72 3.01 -6.97
C ASP A 208 -10.22 4.21 -6.14
N ASP A 209 -9.74 5.44 -6.37
CA ASP A 209 -10.32 6.62 -5.71
C ASP A 209 -11.70 6.90 -6.29
N PHE A 210 -11.81 6.80 -7.62
CA PHE A 210 -13.09 6.84 -8.32
C PHE A 210 -14.03 5.73 -7.82
N ALA A 211 -13.54 4.50 -7.64
CA ALA A 211 -14.35 3.41 -7.14
C ALA A 211 -14.86 3.66 -5.71
N ALA A 212 -14.03 4.24 -4.84
CA ALA A 212 -14.42 4.66 -3.50
C ALA A 212 -15.46 5.80 -3.57
N PHE A 213 -15.29 6.77 -4.46
CA PHE A 213 -16.27 7.83 -4.69
C PHE A 213 -17.62 7.28 -5.14
N LEU A 214 -17.62 6.34 -6.09
CA LEU A 214 -18.84 5.67 -6.55
C LEU A 214 -19.53 4.91 -5.41
N LEU A 215 -18.78 4.18 -4.58
CA LEU A 215 -19.34 3.52 -3.40
C LEU A 215 -20.04 4.51 -2.47
N GLU A 216 -19.43 5.67 -2.19
CA GLU A 216 -20.06 6.70 -1.35
C GLU A 216 -21.32 7.28 -1.99
N THR A 217 -21.38 7.43 -3.32
CA THR A 217 -22.63 7.80 -3.99
C THR A 217 -23.74 6.76 -3.82
N ILE A 218 -23.41 5.47 -3.69
CA ILE A 218 -24.40 4.42 -3.40
C ILE A 218 -24.87 4.52 -1.94
N ARG A 219 -23.97 4.79 -1.00
CA ARG A 219 -24.26 4.94 0.44
C ARG A 219 -25.10 6.18 0.76
N HIS A 220 -24.90 7.24 -0.01
CA HIS A 220 -25.52 8.55 0.17
C HIS A 220 -26.40 8.95 -1.04
N PRO A 221 -27.49 8.23 -1.30
CA PRO A 221 -28.40 8.53 -2.41
C PRO A 221 -28.95 9.96 -2.35
N GLU A 222 -29.19 10.50 -1.15
CA GLU A 222 -29.66 11.86 -0.92
C GLU A 222 -28.73 12.94 -1.50
N LEU A 223 -27.45 12.62 -1.69
CA LEU A 223 -26.44 13.53 -2.24
C LEU A 223 -26.18 13.32 -3.73
N SER A 224 -26.71 12.25 -4.35
CA SER A 224 -26.19 11.75 -5.63
C SER A 224 -27.24 11.21 -6.62
N GLU A 225 -28.49 11.00 -6.20
CA GLU A 225 -29.58 10.62 -7.10
C GLU A 225 -29.96 11.74 -8.08
N ASN A 226 -30.14 11.36 -9.35
CA ASN A 226 -30.42 12.25 -10.48
C ASN A 226 -29.41 13.39 -10.64
N ARG A 227 -28.13 13.10 -10.37
CA ARG A 227 -27.04 14.06 -10.48
C ARG A 227 -25.97 13.62 -11.48
N ARG A 228 -25.35 14.63 -12.08
CA ARG A 228 -24.07 14.52 -12.79
C ARG A 228 -22.99 15.01 -11.83
N LEU A 229 -22.12 14.12 -11.38
CA LEU A 229 -21.02 14.39 -10.47
C LEU A 229 -19.70 14.28 -11.23
N ASN A 230 -18.65 14.94 -10.77
CA ASN A 230 -17.31 14.74 -11.31
C ASN A 230 -16.28 14.56 -10.21
N PHE A 231 -15.29 13.70 -10.45
CA PHE A 231 -14.26 13.34 -9.50
C PHE A 231 -12.87 13.38 -10.14
N VAL A 232 -11.93 14.08 -9.50
CA VAL A 232 -10.57 14.29 -10.01
C VAL A 232 -9.58 13.97 -8.90
N SER A 233 -8.58 13.13 -9.13
CA SER A 233 -7.57 12.84 -8.11
C SER A 233 -6.42 13.84 -8.11
N ASP A 234 -6.05 14.36 -9.28
CA ASP A 234 -4.93 15.29 -9.44
C ASP A 234 -5.12 16.23 -10.64
N HIS A 235 -4.47 17.39 -10.61
CA HIS A 235 -4.41 18.34 -11.72
C HIS A 235 -2.96 18.75 -11.96
N ILE A 236 -2.31 18.11 -12.94
CA ILE A 236 -0.85 18.13 -13.09
C ILE A 236 -0.43 18.07 -14.57
N SER A 237 0.77 18.58 -14.88
CA SER A 237 1.35 18.57 -16.23
C SER A 237 2.16 17.29 -16.50
N HIS A 238 2.37 16.92 -17.78
CA HIS A 238 3.27 15.81 -18.11
C HIS A 238 4.73 16.09 -17.74
N GLU A 239 5.13 17.36 -17.72
CA GLU A 239 6.43 17.80 -17.22
C GLU A 239 6.61 17.45 -15.73
N ASP A 240 5.63 17.78 -14.90
CA ASP A 240 5.70 17.50 -13.46
C ASP A 240 5.55 16.00 -13.18
N ILE A 241 4.73 15.27 -13.94
CA ILE A 241 4.68 13.81 -13.87
C ILE A 241 6.07 13.21 -14.16
N ALA A 242 6.77 13.70 -15.19
CA ALA A 242 8.12 13.23 -15.51
C ALA A 242 9.09 13.48 -14.35
N ARG A 243 9.07 14.68 -13.75
CA ARG A 243 9.93 15.03 -12.61
C ARG A 243 9.67 14.15 -11.39
N LEU A 244 8.40 13.94 -11.04
CA LEU A 244 8.03 13.07 -9.92
C LEU A 244 8.48 11.63 -10.20
N LEU A 245 8.27 11.15 -11.41
CA LEU A 245 8.68 9.80 -11.81
C LEU A 245 10.21 9.64 -11.72
N GLU A 246 11.00 10.59 -12.21
CA GLU A 246 12.46 10.57 -12.07
C GLU A 246 12.88 10.58 -10.60
N LYS A 247 12.29 11.49 -9.80
CA LYS A 247 12.58 11.65 -8.36
C LYS A 247 12.35 10.36 -7.57
N TYR A 248 11.24 9.68 -7.79
CA TYR A 248 10.84 8.54 -6.95
C TYR A 248 11.24 7.18 -7.52
N SER A 249 11.41 7.05 -8.84
CA SER A 249 11.85 5.80 -9.46
C SER A 249 13.38 5.70 -9.62
N ASN A 250 14.10 6.82 -9.56
CA ASN A 250 15.52 6.94 -9.94
C ASN A 250 15.82 6.45 -11.37
N LYS A 251 14.82 6.43 -12.26
CA LYS A 251 14.96 6.09 -13.68
C LYS A 251 14.83 7.34 -14.53
N LYS A 252 15.49 7.34 -15.70
CA LYS A 252 15.38 8.44 -16.67
C LYS A 252 13.99 8.47 -17.30
N VAL A 253 13.52 9.67 -17.64
CA VAL A 253 12.26 9.85 -18.37
C VAL A 253 12.50 10.61 -19.67
N LYS A 254 12.30 9.92 -20.79
CA LYS A 254 12.27 10.51 -22.13
C LYS A 254 10.88 11.09 -22.42
N LYS A 255 10.83 12.34 -22.86
CA LYS A 255 9.60 12.99 -23.34
C LYS A 255 9.59 13.05 -24.86
N SER A 256 8.62 12.41 -25.49
CA SER A 256 8.37 12.45 -26.93
C SER A 256 7.26 13.47 -27.19
N VAL A 257 7.66 14.71 -27.51
CA VAL A 257 6.74 15.84 -27.69
C VAL A 257 6.46 16.05 -29.17
N LEU A 258 5.18 15.94 -29.56
CA LEU A 258 4.70 16.17 -30.92
C LEU A 258 3.95 17.51 -31.00
N PRO A 259 4.01 18.21 -32.15
CA PRO A 259 3.29 19.47 -32.35
C PRO A 259 1.78 19.25 -32.34
N LEU A 260 1.00 20.21 -31.84
CA LEU A 260 -0.46 20.09 -31.69
C LEU A 260 -1.17 19.81 -33.03
N GLU A 261 -0.61 20.28 -34.13
CA GLU A 261 -1.12 20.12 -35.50
C GLU A 261 -1.27 18.65 -35.91
N ILE A 262 -0.46 17.74 -35.33
CA ILE A 262 -0.55 16.31 -35.65
C ILE A 262 -1.91 15.73 -35.24
N MET A 263 -2.49 16.20 -34.13
CA MET A 263 -3.83 15.77 -33.69
C MET A 263 -4.87 16.04 -34.77
N HIS A 264 -4.82 17.22 -35.43
CA HIS A 264 -5.77 17.58 -36.48
C HIS A 264 -5.61 16.72 -37.74
N LYS A 265 -4.38 16.30 -38.06
CA LYS A 265 -4.09 15.39 -39.17
C LYS A 265 -4.60 14.00 -38.88
N VAL A 266 -4.25 13.43 -37.72
CA VAL A 266 -4.66 12.08 -37.30
C VAL A 266 -6.18 11.95 -37.13
N LEU A 267 -6.86 13.01 -36.66
CA LEU A 267 -8.31 13.02 -36.61
C LEU A 267 -8.95 12.95 -38.00
N ARG A 268 -8.34 13.57 -39.01
CA ARG A 268 -8.81 13.51 -40.40
C ARG A 268 -8.51 12.16 -41.03
N ASP A 269 -7.30 11.66 -40.83
CA ASP A 269 -6.80 10.38 -41.34
C ASP A 269 -5.90 9.71 -40.30
N PRO A 270 -6.34 8.62 -39.64
CA PRO A 270 -5.52 7.85 -38.71
C PRO A 270 -4.18 7.37 -39.28
N GLY A 271 -4.07 7.23 -40.61
CA GLY A 271 -2.86 6.82 -41.30
C GLY A 271 -1.69 7.79 -41.13
N GLU A 272 -1.98 9.07 -40.87
CA GLU A 272 -1.01 10.17 -40.64
C GLU A 272 -0.31 10.08 -39.28
N ALA A 273 -0.73 9.17 -38.39
CA ALA A 273 -0.06 8.98 -37.12
C ALA A 273 1.37 8.43 -37.34
N PRO A 274 2.38 8.91 -36.60
CA PRO A 274 3.72 8.33 -36.62
C PRO A 274 3.66 6.82 -36.43
N LYS A 275 4.36 6.07 -37.29
CA LYS A 275 4.28 4.59 -37.35
C LYS A 275 4.45 3.94 -35.97
N GLU A 276 5.42 4.39 -35.20
CA GLU A 276 5.69 3.87 -33.85
C GLU A 276 4.50 4.02 -32.89
N LEU A 277 3.74 5.11 -32.99
CA LEU A 277 2.57 5.38 -32.15
C LEU A 277 1.29 4.75 -32.69
N ARG A 278 1.18 4.61 -34.01
CA ARG A 278 0.08 3.91 -34.66
C ARG A 278 0.11 2.42 -34.39
N ASP A 279 1.31 1.84 -34.39
CA ASP A 279 1.55 0.42 -34.18
C ASP A 279 1.80 0.11 -32.68
N ALA A 280 1.72 1.12 -31.80
CA ALA A 280 1.94 0.97 -30.37
C ALA A 280 0.83 0.12 -29.70
N PRO A 281 1.15 -0.66 -28.66
CA PRO A 281 0.17 -1.45 -27.94
C PRO A 281 -0.75 -0.56 -27.09
N SER A 282 -1.92 -0.20 -27.62
CA SER A 282 -3.01 0.47 -26.89
C SER A 282 -4.35 -0.16 -27.21
N ALA A 283 -5.25 -0.25 -26.23
CA ALA A 283 -6.62 -0.69 -26.47
C ALA A 283 -7.51 0.43 -27.06
N PHE A 284 -6.97 1.65 -27.19
CA PHE A 284 -7.68 2.78 -27.76
C PHE A 284 -7.30 2.99 -29.23
N PRO A 285 -8.29 3.33 -30.08
CA PRO A 285 -8.02 3.81 -31.43
C PRO A 285 -7.03 4.99 -31.43
N VAL A 286 -6.11 5.02 -32.40
CA VAL A 286 -5.02 6.01 -32.45
C VAL A 286 -5.53 7.45 -32.51
N ASP A 287 -6.64 7.67 -33.19
CA ASP A 287 -7.30 8.98 -33.28
C ASP A 287 -7.92 9.45 -31.96
N PHE A 288 -8.54 8.55 -31.21
CA PHE A 288 -9.05 8.80 -29.87
C PHE A 288 -7.91 9.19 -28.93
N TRP A 289 -6.84 8.39 -28.97
CA TRP A 289 -5.60 8.67 -28.25
C TRP A 289 -5.08 10.08 -28.57
N PHE A 290 -4.94 10.40 -29.85
CA PHE A 290 -4.32 11.66 -30.29
C PHE A 290 -5.17 12.87 -29.89
N LEU A 291 -6.50 12.73 -29.93
CA LEU A 291 -7.41 13.75 -29.46
C LEU A 291 -7.22 14.02 -27.96
N VAL A 292 -7.24 12.98 -27.12
CA VAL A 292 -7.12 13.16 -25.67
C VAL A 292 -5.77 13.77 -25.29
N LYS A 293 -4.65 13.22 -25.79
CA LYS A 293 -3.31 13.76 -25.52
C LYS A 293 -3.15 15.18 -26.04
N GLY A 294 -3.73 15.50 -27.21
CA GLY A 294 -3.73 16.85 -27.73
C GLY A 294 -4.53 17.81 -26.86
N MET A 295 -5.72 17.42 -26.39
CA MET A 295 -6.52 18.23 -25.47
C MET A 295 -5.79 18.47 -24.13
N GLN A 296 -5.07 17.47 -23.61
CA GLN A 296 -4.19 17.63 -22.44
C GLN A 296 -3.12 18.69 -22.72
N GLY A 297 -2.39 18.58 -23.83
CA GLY A 297 -1.35 19.55 -24.19
C GLY A 297 -1.85 20.94 -24.60
N THR A 298 -3.16 21.16 -24.69
CA THR A 298 -3.75 22.51 -24.80
C THR A 298 -4.07 23.16 -23.46
N GLY A 299 -3.99 22.42 -22.35
CA GLY A 299 -4.41 22.89 -21.02
C GLY A 299 -5.93 23.00 -20.88
N ARG A 300 -6.69 22.28 -21.71
CA ARG A 300 -8.16 22.28 -21.71
C ARG A 300 -8.76 20.95 -21.26
N PHE A 301 -7.92 19.98 -20.89
CA PHE A 301 -8.37 18.72 -20.32
C PHE A 301 -8.59 18.87 -18.81
N TRP A 302 -9.58 19.66 -18.41
CA TRP A 302 -9.91 19.86 -17.00
C TRP A 302 -11.34 20.35 -16.83
N ARG A 303 -11.86 20.25 -15.61
CA ARG A 303 -13.20 20.74 -15.24
C ARG A 303 -13.12 21.95 -14.32
N ALA A 304 -14.04 22.88 -14.50
CA ALA A 304 -14.14 24.02 -13.60
C ALA A 304 -14.30 23.54 -12.15
N LYS A 305 -13.69 24.24 -11.18
CA LYS A 305 -13.74 23.83 -9.77
C LYS A 305 -15.17 23.63 -9.23
N GLY A 306 -16.14 24.40 -9.73
CA GLY A 306 -17.56 24.25 -9.36
C GLY A 306 -18.24 23.01 -9.93
N GLU A 307 -17.61 22.31 -10.89
CA GLU A 307 -18.10 21.06 -11.47
C GLU A 307 -17.43 19.83 -10.82
N VAL A 308 -16.38 20.02 -10.00
CA VAL A 308 -15.66 18.95 -9.29
C VAL A 308 -16.27 18.75 -7.90
N HIS A 309 -16.60 17.50 -7.59
CA HIS A 309 -17.41 17.12 -6.43
C HIS A 309 -16.64 16.30 -5.38
N ASN A 310 -15.30 16.37 -5.38
CA ASN A 310 -14.46 15.61 -4.43
C ASN A 310 -14.87 15.81 -2.96
N ASN A 311 -15.31 17.02 -2.60
CA ASN A 311 -15.67 17.38 -1.21
C ASN A 311 -17.06 16.88 -0.80
N LEU A 312 -17.83 16.26 -1.70
CA LEU A 312 -19.16 15.75 -1.40
C LEU A 312 -19.11 14.61 -0.37
N PHE A 313 -18.01 13.84 -0.37
CA PHE A 313 -17.78 12.72 0.54
C PHE A 313 -16.40 12.85 1.19
N PRO A 314 -16.28 13.49 2.38
CA PRO A 314 -14.99 13.77 3.02
C PRO A 314 -14.13 12.52 3.33
N GLY A 315 -14.75 11.33 3.40
CA GLY A 315 -14.04 10.06 3.59
C GLY A 315 -13.28 9.57 2.35
N VAL A 316 -13.59 10.09 1.16
CA VAL A 316 -12.92 9.71 -0.09
C VAL A 316 -11.62 10.48 -0.21
N LYS A 317 -10.50 9.77 -0.07
CA LYS A 317 -9.17 10.34 -0.26
C LYS A 317 -8.76 10.28 -1.72
N VAL A 318 -8.09 11.32 -2.18
CA VAL A 318 -7.45 11.36 -3.50
C VAL A 318 -5.98 10.95 -3.37
N ARG A 319 -5.51 10.18 -4.34
CA ARG A 319 -4.09 9.91 -4.58
C ARG A 319 -3.65 10.83 -5.70
N THR A 320 -2.73 11.73 -5.42
CA THR A 320 -2.03 12.50 -6.45
C THR A 320 -0.99 11.61 -7.13
N PHE A 321 -0.40 12.06 -8.23
CA PHE A 321 0.78 11.42 -8.81
C PHE A 321 1.94 11.38 -7.81
N GLU A 322 2.11 12.42 -7.00
CA GLU A 322 3.13 12.42 -5.95
C GLU A 322 2.87 11.31 -4.94
N ILE A 323 1.64 11.14 -4.42
CA ILE A 323 1.30 10.03 -3.51
C ILE A 323 1.46 8.67 -4.18
N PHE A 324 1.10 8.58 -5.47
CA PHE A 324 1.23 7.34 -6.25
C PHE A 324 2.69 6.90 -6.43
N TYR A 325 3.61 7.86 -6.60
CA TYR A 325 5.04 7.57 -6.74
C TYR A 325 5.82 7.59 -5.43
N THR A 326 5.37 8.36 -4.44
CA THR A 326 5.95 8.36 -3.11
C THR A 326 5.85 6.93 -2.60
N PRO A 327 6.96 6.31 -2.14
CA PRO A 327 6.89 5.02 -1.50
C PRO A 327 5.75 5.09 -0.48
N GLN A 328 4.76 4.21 -0.60
CA GLN A 328 3.77 4.04 0.47
C GLN A 328 4.54 3.87 1.78
N ASP A 329 3.93 4.18 2.92
CA ASP A 329 4.56 3.91 4.21
C ASP A 329 4.87 2.40 4.30
N ILE A 330 6.06 2.03 3.82
CA ILE A 330 6.61 0.67 3.75
C ILE A 330 7.17 0.26 5.11
N SER A 331 7.01 1.15 6.10
CA SER A 331 7.29 0.87 7.49
C SER A 331 6.47 -0.33 7.93
N TYR A 332 7.18 -1.34 8.40
CA TYR A 332 6.60 -2.54 8.97
C TYR A 332 5.61 -2.18 10.11
N ASP A 333 4.41 -2.77 10.06
CA ASP A 333 3.45 -2.72 11.16
C ASP A 333 2.95 -4.11 11.56
N ARG A 334 2.78 -4.32 12.87
CA ARG A 334 2.14 -5.52 13.44
C ARG A 334 1.17 -5.12 14.54
N ASN A 335 -0.07 -5.58 14.42
CA ASN A 335 -1.16 -5.31 15.37
C ASN A 335 -1.80 -6.63 15.83
N HIS A 336 -1.84 -6.89 17.14
CA HIS A 336 -2.46 -8.09 17.72
C HIS A 336 -3.99 -7.97 17.89
N GLY A 337 -4.54 -6.80 17.58
CA GLY A 337 -5.96 -6.47 17.69
C GLY A 337 -6.29 -5.32 16.73
N PRO A 338 -7.52 -4.79 16.77
CA PRO A 338 -7.89 -3.60 16.02
C PRO A 338 -7.04 -2.39 16.44
N ILE A 339 -6.90 -1.41 15.55
CA ILE A 339 -6.26 -0.14 15.88
C ILE A 339 -7.26 0.69 16.71
N PRO A 340 -6.91 1.17 17.92
CA PRO A 340 -7.76 2.03 18.72
C PRO A 340 -8.20 3.28 17.95
N HIS A 341 -9.45 3.70 18.15
CA HIS A 341 -9.97 4.92 17.57
C HIS A 341 -9.68 6.11 18.50
N LEU A 342 -8.57 6.81 18.25
CA LEU A 342 -8.11 7.98 19.01
C LEU A 342 -8.04 9.19 18.06
N PRO A 343 -9.17 9.83 17.69
CA PRO A 343 -9.22 10.78 16.58
C PRO A 343 -8.41 12.06 16.83
N THR A 344 -8.34 12.57 18.07
CA THR A 344 -7.54 13.75 18.41
C THR A 344 -6.30 13.43 19.24
N GLY A 345 -6.27 12.28 19.93
CA GLY A 345 -5.19 11.90 20.85
C GLY A 345 -4.99 12.85 22.07
N GLU A 346 -5.68 13.99 22.12
CA GLU A 346 -5.50 15.04 23.13
C GLU A 346 -5.96 14.61 24.53
N GLU A 347 -6.99 13.78 24.60
CA GLU A 347 -7.54 13.23 25.85
C GLU A 347 -6.75 12.00 26.34
N HIS A 348 -5.79 11.51 25.55
CA HIS A 348 -5.02 10.31 25.90
C HIS A 348 -4.06 10.62 27.05
N THR A 349 -4.06 9.74 28.06
CA THR A 349 -3.20 9.85 29.23
C THR A 349 -2.42 8.57 29.47
N VAL A 350 -1.23 8.70 30.06
CA VAL A 350 -0.40 7.58 30.52
C VAL A 350 -0.39 7.56 32.05
N CYS A 351 -0.93 6.51 32.65
CA CYS A 351 -0.82 6.25 34.08
C CYS A 351 0.54 5.63 34.41
N ILE A 352 1.17 6.08 35.50
CA ILE A 352 2.44 5.54 36.01
C ILE A 352 2.26 5.16 37.47
N ASP A 353 2.42 3.88 37.80
CA ASP A 353 2.16 3.33 39.13
C ASP A 353 3.14 2.21 39.54
N GLY A 354 2.79 1.50 40.62
CA GLY A 354 3.60 0.42 41.20
C GLY A 354 4.68 0.94 42.16
N GLN A 355 5.91 0.43 42.03
CA GLN A 355 7.06 0.76 42.89
C GLN A 355 7.73 2.10 42.51
N VAL A 356 6.90 3.15 42.45
CA VAL A 356 7.31 4.55 42.34
C VAL A 356 6.95 5.30 43.63
N ARG A 357 7.57 6.45 43.89
CA ARG A 357 7.27 7.22 45.11
C ARG A 357 5.93 7.96 45.02
N ASN A 358 5.61 8.47 43.84
CA ASN A 358 4.41 9.26 43.58
C ASN A 358 3.70 8.72 42.32
N PRO A 359 2.75 7.78 42.45
CA PRO A 359 1.92 7.38 41.31
C PRO A 359 1.25 8.60 40.66
N THR A 360 1.25 8.65 39.33
CA THR A 360 0.86 9.86 38.58
C THR A 360 0.17 9.50 37.27
N THR A 361 -0.50 10.47 36.66
CA THR A 361 -1.12 10.32 35.33
C THR A 361 -0.78 11.56 34.50
N LEU A 362 -0.19 11.35 33.33
CA LEU A 362 0.29 12.41 32.46
C LEU A 362 -0.45 12.42 31.14
N SER A 363 -0.94 13.58 30.72
CA SER A 363 -1.46 13.75 29.36
C SER A 363 -0.32 13.74 28.33
N VAL A 364 -0.65 13.38 27.08
CA VAL A 364 0.31 13.49 25.95
C VAL A 364 0.87 14.91 25.81
N LYS A 365 0.05 15.93 26.08
CA LYS A 365 0.49 17.34 26.08
C LYS A 365 1.57 17.61 27.12
N GLN A 366 1.42 17.10 28.34
CA GLN A 366 2.45 17.24 29.38
C GLN A 366 3.73 16.53 28.98
N LEU A 367 3.63 15.30 28.46
CA LEU A 367 4.78 14.55 27.95
C LEU A 367 5.53 15.31 26.84
N ALA A 368 4.80 16.05 25.99
CA ALA A 368 5.37 16.85 24.91
C ALA A 368 6.01 18.17 25.37
N THR A 369 5.54 18.76 26.48
CA THR A 369 5.85 20.16 26.84
C THR A 369 6.59 20.33 28.16
N GLU A 370 6.44 19.41 29.11
CA GLU A 370 7.03 19.51 30.46
C GLU A 370 8.35 18.73 30.59
N PHE A 371 8.71 17.93 29.58
CA PHE A 371 9.91 17.09 29.58
C PHE A 371 10.84 17.41 28.39
N PRO A 372 12.17 17.32 28.58
CA PRO A 372 13.13 17.39 27.49
C PRO A 372 12.84 16.31 26.44
N GLN A 373 12.71 16.74 25.19
CA GLN A 373 12.47 15.83 24.07
C GLN A 373 13.81 15.24 23.61
N HIS A 374 13.87 13.92 23.50
CA HIS A 374 15.02 13.19 23.00
C HIS A 374 14.71 12.59 21.64
N GLN A 375 15.69 12.60 20.74
CA GLN A 375 15.56 12.02 19.41
C GLN A 375 16.57 10.89 19.25
N ILE A 376 16.08 9.75 18.79
CA ILE A 376 16.90 8.57 18.50
C ILE A 376 16.54 7.99 17.14
N ILE A 377 17.55 7.57 16.39
CA ILE A 377 17.37 6.73 15.20
C ILE A 377 17.67 5.30 15.61
N CYS A 378 16.72 4.39 15.42
CA CYS A 378 16.90 2.99 15.75
C CYS A 378 16.04 2.06 14.89
N ALA A 379 16.50 0.82 14.77
CA ALA A 379 15.78 -0.26 14.13
C ALA A 379 14.72 -0.83 15.10
N LEU A 380 13.49 -0.96 14.60
CA LEU A 380 12.43 -1.77 15.18
C LEU A 380 12.35 -3.08 14.41
N GLU A 381 12.73 -4.19 15.02
CA GLU A 381 12.63 -5.53 14.43
C GLU A 381 11.58 -6.38 15.14
N CYS A 382 10.74 -7.07 14.36
CA CYS A 382 9.85 -8.09 14.89
C CYS A 382 10.65 -9.31 15.35
N ALA A 383 10.34 -9.87 16.51
CA ALA A 383 10.89 -11.17 16.92
C ALA A 383 10.64 -12.28 15.87
N GLY A 384 9.59 -12.16 15.06
CA GLY A 384 9.27 -13.10 13.98
C GLY A 384 9.88 -12.75 12.62
N ASN A 385 10.81 -11.80 12.54
CA ASN A 385 11.47 -11.47 11.28
C ASN A 385 12.14 -12.72 10.70
N ARG A 386 12.01 -12.94 9.38
CA ARG A 386 12.55 -14.11 8.68
C ARG A 386 12.00 -15.46 9.15
N ARG A 387 10.78 -15.48 9.74
CA ARG A 387 10.08 -16.72 10.13
C ARG A 387 9.94 -17.68 8.95
N ARG A 388 9.61 -17.18 7.76
CA ARG A 388 9.49 -17.99 6.54
C ARG A 388 10.79 -18.74 6.23
N THR A 389 11.94 -18.11 6.45
CA THR A 389 13.24 -18.75 6.22
C THR A 389 13.44 -19.91 7.18
N MET A 390 13.15 -19.74 8.48
CA MET A 390 13.21 -20.84 9.45
C MET A 390 12.27 -21.99 9.05
N ARG A 391 11.02 -21.66 8.69
CA ARG A 391 9.98 -22.61 8.28
C ARG A 391 10.41 -23.47 7.08
N THR A 392 10.95 -22.82 6.06
CA THR A 392 11.26 -23.46 4.77
C THR A 392 12.63 -24.12 4.73
N LEU A 393 13.59 -23.66 5.54
CA LEU A 393 14.95 -24.20 5.54
C LEU A 393 15.18 -25.26 6.61
N LEU A 394 14.54 -25.14 7.77
CA LEU A 394 14.77 -26.02 8.91
C LEU A 394 13.59 -26.98 9.11
N LYS A 395 12.46 -26.45 9.55
CA LYS A 395 11.26 -27.21 9.92
C LYS A 395 10.07 -26.27 10.10
N GLU A 396 8.86 -26.78 9.90
CA GLU A 396 7.60 -26.03 10.04
C GLU A 396 7.49 -25.30 11.40
N VAL A 397 6.84 -24.14 11.44
CA VAL A 397 6.72 -23.26 12.62
C VAL A 397 5.32 -22.63 12.70
N GLU A 398 4.94 -22.11 13.87
CA GLU A 398 3.68 -21.42 14.13
C GLU A 398 3.86 -19.89 14.18
N GLY A 399 3.16 -19.16 13.32
CA GLY A 399 3.08 -17.71 13.38
C GLY A 399 2.77 -17.06 12.02
N ILE A 400 2.79 -15.73 11.98
CA ILE A 400 2.68 -14.99 10.72
C ILE A 400 3.92 -15.29 9.87
N ASP A 401 3.73 -15.73 8.63
CA ASP A 401 4.78 -16.14 7.70
C ASP A 401 5.55 -14.92 7.12
N TRP A 402 6.22 -14.17 8.00
CA TRP A 402 7.05 -13.03 7.66
C TRP A 402 8.24 -13.47 6.81
N GLY A 403 8.44 -12.77 5.69
CA GLY A 403 9.71 -12.75 4.97
C GLY A 403 10.74 -11.86 5.68
N ASP A 404 11.66 -11.30 4.91
CA ASP A 404 12.79 -10.53 5.45
C ASP A 404 12.49 -9.04 5.72
N GLY A 405 11.22 -8.63 5.64
CA GLY A 405 10.80 -7.23 5.74
C GLY A 405 10.13 -6.84 7.06
N ALA A 406 10.17 -7.68 8.10
CA ALA A 406 9.53 -7.37 9.39
C ALA A 406 10.46 -6.53 10.29
N VAL A 407 11.03 -5.47 9.71
CA VAL A 407 11.96 -4.53 10.33
C VAL A 407 11.80 -3.14 9.70
N MET A 408 12.03 -2.09 10.48
CA MET A 408 12.13 -0.72 9.97
C MET A 408 13.15 0.07 10.77
N ASN A 409 13.80 1.07 10.15
CA ASN A 409 14.73 1.96 10.84
C ASN A 409 14.22 3.39 10.74
N CYS A 410 13.86 3.97 11.89
CA CYS A 410 13.16 5.24 11.92
C CYS A 410 13.76 6.17 12.96
N LYS A 411 13.49 7.46 12.76
CA LYS A 411 13.79 8.50 13.72
C LYS A 411 12.60 8.66 14.65
N TRP A 412 12.80 8.44 15.94
CA TRP A 412 11.78 8.53 16.98
C TRP A 412 12.08 9.71 17.88
N LYS A 413 11.04 10.39 18.35
CA LYS A 413 11.21 11.53 19.25
C LYS A 413 10.13 11.56 20.33
N GLY A 414 10.57 11.86 21.55
CA GLY A 414 9.75 11.89 22.76
C GLY A 414 10.60 12.02 24.03
N PRO A 415 10.01 12.19 25.22
CA PRO A 415 10.77 12.25 26.45
C PRO A 415 11.37 10.89 26.83
N LYS A 416 12.55 10.91 27.48
CA LYS A 416 13.16 9.72 28.06
C LYS A 416 12.31 9.20 29.22
N LEU A 417 11.99 7.90 29.20
CA LEU A 417 11.17 7.29 30.26
C LEU A 417 11.84 7.40 31.63
N ARG A 418 13.17 7.28 31.69
CA ARG A 418 13.97 7.51 32.90
C ARG A 418 13.62 8.84 33.57
N ASP A 419 13.62 9.92 32.80
CA ASP A 419 13.42 11.27 33.34
C ASP A 419 11.97 11.46 33.78
N VAL A 420 11.01 10.88 33.04
CA VAL A 420 9.59 10.84 33.44
C VAL A 420 9.43 10.13 34.79
N LEU A 421 10.08 8.98 34.99
CA LEU A 421 10.04 8.23 36.26
C LEU A 421 10.70 8.99 37.41
N LEU A 422 11.85 9.62 37.17
CA LEU A 422 12.57 10.37 38.21
C LEU A 422 11.82 11.62 38.65
N TRP A 423 11.26 12.39 37.71
CA TRP A 423 10.73 13.71 37.99
C TRP A 423 9.24 13.70 38.30
N SER A 424 8.44 12.93 37.56
CA SER A 424 6.99 12.89 37.76
C SER A 424 6.59 11.83 38.78
N ALA A 425 7.21 10.65 38.72
CA ALA A 425 6.90 9.56 39.66
C ALA A 425 7.69 9.65 40.98
N GLY A 426 8.48 10.71 41.18
CA GLY A 426 9.32 10.93 42.38
C GLY A 426 10.48 9.95 42.53
N GLY A 427 10.81 9.19 41.47
CA GLY A 427 11.78 8.11 41.47
C GLY A 427 11.21 6.75 41.89
N ILE A 428 12.10 5.76 41.91
CA ILE A 428 11.78 4.35 42.20
C ILE A 428 11.80 4.13 43.72
N SER A 429 10.80 3.41 44.26
CA SER A 429 10.71 3.11 45.70
C SER A 429 11.42 1.80 46.10
N GLY A 430 11.75 0.93 45.13
CA GLY A 430 12.51 -0.31 45.33
C GLY A 430 13.92 -0.30 44.72
N LYS A 431 14.59 -1.46 44.77
CA LYS A 431 15.92 -1.66 44.14
C LYS A 431 15.78 -1.94 42.65
N VAL A 432 16.38 -1.11 41.81
CA VAL A 432 16.24 -1.15 40.34
C VAL A 432 16.58 -2.54 39.76
N GLU A 433 17.59 -3.24 40.29
CA GLU A 433 18.02 -4.55 39.79
C GLU A 433 16.97 -5.67 39.92
N ASN A 434 15.96 -5.51 40.78
CA ASN A 434 14.92 -6.52 41.02
C ASN A 434 13.56 -6.15 40.42
N LEU A 435 13.51 -5.09 39.61
CA LEU A 435 12.26 -4.54 39.11
C LEU A 435 12.18 -4.61 37.59
N HIS A 436 10.94 -4.54 37.11
CA HIS A 436 10.56 -4.45 35.71
C HIS A 436 9.71 -3.19 35.49
N ALA A 437 9.87 -2.58 34.31
CA ALA A 437 8.90 -1.64 33.76
C ALA A 437 7.94 -2.42 32.87
N ALA A 438 6.67 -2.55 33.28
CA ALA A 438 5.60 -3.11 32.49
C ALA A 438 4.87 -2.01 31.73
N PHE A 439 4.63 -2.24 30.44
CA PHE A 439 3.94 -1.34 29.53
C PHE A 439 2.65 -2.01 29.08
N SER A 440 1.55 -1.27 29.10
CA SER A 440 0.22 -1.80 28.76
C SER A 440 -0.58 -0.83 27.88
N CYS A 441 -1.47 -1.42 27.10
CA CYS A 441 -2.50 -0.75 26.32
C CYS A 441 -3.83 -1.47 26.56
N TYR A 442 -4.72 -0.83 27.31
CA TYR A 442 -6.05 -1.33 27.66
C TYR A 442 -7.15 -0.85 26.71
N GLN A 443 -6.81 -0.01 25.72
CA GLN A 443 -7.76 0.59 24.78
C GLN A 443 -8.56 -0.44 23.97
N VAL A 444 -7.96 -1.59 23.64
CA VAL A 444 -8.56 -2.62 22.78
C VAL A 444 -8.16 -4.03 23.21
N ARG A 445 -9.06 -4.98 22.95
CA ARG A 445 -8.77 -6.41 23.10
C ARG A 445 -7.83 -6.90 22.00
N THR A 446 -7.06 -7.93 22.32
CA THR A 446 -6.16 -8.60 21.39
C THR A 446 -6.63 -10.02 21.07
N GLN A 447 -5.94 -10.69 20.15
CA GLN A 447 -6.21 -12.07 19.75
C GLN A 447 -6.24 -13.05 20.93
N ASN A 448 -5.33 -12.91 21.90
CA ASN A 448 -5.13 -13.90 22.97
C ASN A 448 -5.27 -13.33 24.38
N ASP A 449 -5.57 -12.03 24.51
CA ASP A 449 -5.70 -11.38 25.81
C ASP A 449 -6.63 -10.16 25.72
N THR A 450 -7.11 -9.68 26.87
CA THR A 450 -8.00 -8.53 26.96
C THR A 450 -7.31 -7.18 26.78
N TRP A 451 -5.98 -7.15 26.84
CA TRP A 451 -5.13 -5.98 26.57
C TRP A 451 -3.81 -6.41 25.92
N PHE A 452 -3.05 -5.48 25.35
CA PHE A 452 -1.68 -5.74 24.91
C PHE A 452 -0.69 -5.24 25.94
N GLY A 453 0.36 -6.01 26.24
CA GLY A 453 1.40 -5.54 27.15
C GLY A 453 2.63 -6.42 27.15
N GLY A 454 3.65 -5.93 27.85
CA GLY A 454 4.91 -6.62 28.07
C GLY A 454 5.73 -5.85 29.09
N SER A 455 6.86 -6.39 29.51
CA SER A 455 7.77 -5.68 30.41
C SER A 455 9.21 -5.85 30.00
N VAL A 456 10.10 -5.04 30.56
CA VAL A 456 11.56 -5.18 30.47
C VAL A 456 12.18 -4.96 31.85
N PRO A 457 13.38 -5.51 32.15
CA PRO A 457 14.10 -5.18 33.37
C PRO A 457 14.29 -3.66 33.51
N LEU A 458 13.99 -3.12 34.69
CA LEU A 458 13.97 -1.68 34.95
C LEU A 458 15.35 -1.05 34.78
N GLU A 459 16.42 -1.79 35.08
CA GLU A 459 17.80 -1.37 34.84
C GLU A 459 18.04 -0.89 33.40
N ARG A 460 17.38 -1.49 32.40
CA ARG A 460 17.51 -1.09 30.99
C ARG A 460 16.91 0.28 30.72
N VAL A 461 15.85 0.63 31.46
CA VAL A 461 15.21 1.96 31.39
C VAL A 461 16.04 2.99 32.14
N MET A 462 16.60 2.63 33.30
CA MET A 462 17.23 3.57 34.23
C MET A 462 18.71 3.87 33.96
N LYS A 463 19.35 3.22 32.97
CA LYS A 463 20.75 3.50 32.61
C LYS A 463 20.95 4.96 32.17
N ASP A 464 22.01 5.61 32.65
CA ASP A 464 22.27 7.04 32.39
C ASP A 464 22.98 7.27 31.04
N GLU A 465 24.04 6.50 30.76
CA GLU A 465 24.86 6.61 29.55
C GLU A 465 24.81 5.29 28.76
N ASP A 466 24.84 5.40 27.43
CA ASP A 466 24.87 4.29 26.48
C ASP A 466 23.71 3.26 26.49
N GLY A 467 22.74 3.32 27.41
CA GLY A 467 21.64 2.35 27.48
C GLY A 467 20.23 2.92 27.71
N GLY A 468 20.12 4.12 28.29
CA GLY A 468 18.84 4.74 28.64
C GLY A 468 18.17 5.51 27.51
N ASP A 469 18.17 4.95 26.31
CA ASP A 469 17.51 5.56 25.15
C ASP A 469 16.06 5.07 24.98
N VAL A 470 15.48 4.55 26.07
CA VAL A 470 14.05 4.24 26.15
C VAL A 470 13.26 5.54 26.21
N ILE A 471 12.46 5.79 25.19
CA ILE A 471 11.63 7.00 25.10
C ILE A 471 10.15 6.64 25.01
N LEU A 472 9.33 7.59 25.43
CA LEU A 472 7.90 7.62 25.13
C LEU A 472 7.70 8.43 23.85
N ALA A 473 7.78 7.77 22.70
CA ALA A 473 7.77 8.45 21.41
C ALA A 473 6.39 9.02 21.09
N LEU A 474 6.40 10.26 20.57
CA LEU A 474 5.25 11.02 20.08
C LEU A 474 5.34 11.27 18.57
N GLU A 475 6.56 11.29 18.03
CA GLU A 475 6.85 11.50 16.62
C GLU A 475 7.67 10.33 16.04
N MET A 476 7.45 10.06 14.75
CA MET A 476 8.19 9.13 13.91
C MET A 476 8.51 9.82 12.58
N ASN A 477 9.80 9.91 12.25
CA ASN A 477 10.32 10.59 11.06
C ASN A 477 9.81 12.04 10.92
N ASP A 478 9.99 12.84 11.98
CA ASP A 478 9.60 14.26 12.05
C ASP A 478 8.10 14.57 11.97
N MET A 479 7.28 13.53 11.92
CA MET A 479 5.82 13.63 11.89
C MET A 479 5.23 12.99 13.14
N PRO A 480 4.02 13.41 13.58
CA PRO A 480 3.29 12.67 14.59
C PRO A 480 3.16 11.21 14.21
N LEU A 481 3.16 10.31 15.21
CA LEU A 481 2.90 8.89 14.97
C LEU A 481 1.64 8.70 14.13
N THR A 482 1.62 7.68 13.27
CA THR A 482 0.38 7.27 12.61
C THR A 482 -0.43 6.36 13.54
N PRO A 483 -1.75 6.20 13.33
CA PRO A 483 -2.55 5.25 14.11
C PRO A 483 -1.96 3.84 14.13
N LYS A 484 -1.43 3.35 13.01
CA LYS A 484 -0.78 2.03 12.91
C LYS A 484 0.49 1.91 13.75
N HIS A 485 1.21 3.02 13.92
CA HIS A 485 2.48 3.06 14.65
C HIS A 485 2.34 3.50 16.11
N GLY A 486 1.11 3.70 16.60
CA GLY A 486 0.83 3.93 18.02
C GLY A 486 0.41 5.33 18.39
N TYR A 487 -0.06 6.15 17.45
CA TYR A 487 -0.60 7.47 17.75
C TYR A 487 -1.62 7.43 18.91
N PRO A 488 -1.51 8.31 19.93
CA PRO A 488 -0.59 9.45 20.01
C PRO A 488 0.76 9.16 20.67
N ILE A 489 0.94 7.99 21.30
CA ILE A 489 2.14 7.65 22.08
C ILE A 489 2.45 6.16 22.04
N ARG A 490 3.75 5.84 21.92
CA ARG A 490 4.27 4.46 22.08
C ARG A 490 5.53 4.42 22.93
N ALA A 491 5.82 3.27 23.51
CA ALA A 491 7.15 2.97 24.01
C ALA A 491 8.10 2.64 22.84
N VAL A 492 9.33 3.16 22.90
CA VAL A 492 10.44 2.84 21.99
C VAL A 492 11.62 2.37 22.84
N LEU A 493 12.08 1.13 22.59
CA LEU A 493 13.11 0.46 23.39
C LEU A 493 14.23 -0.07 22.46
N PRO A 494 15.20 0.77 22.09
CA PRO A 494 16.27 0.39 21.15
C PRO A 494 16.95 -0.93 21.49
N GLY A 495 17.22 -1.76 20.48
CA GLY A 495 17.86 -3.08 20.63
C GLY A 495 16.98 -4.18 21.25
N ILE A 496 15.74 -3.86 21.63
CA ILE A 496 14.77 -4.82 22.15
C ILE A 496 13.74 -5.17 21.08
N ALA A 497 13.34 -6.43 21.01
CA ALA A 497 12.35 -6.96 20.10
C ALA A 497 11.05 -6.15 20.16
N GLY A 498 10.48 -5.85 18.99
CA GLY A 498 9.37 -4.91 18.85
C GLY A 498 8.09 -5.27 19.59
N ALA A 499 7.95 -6.52 20.04
CA ALA A 499 6.84 -6.94 20.92
C ALA A 499 6.82 -6.17 22.26
N ARG A 500 7.95 -5.64 22.74
CA ARG A 500 8.02 -4.85 23.98
C ARG A 500 7.75 -3.35 23.76
N TRP A 501 7.71 -2.91 22.51
CA TRP A 501 7.48 -1.49 22.14
C TRP A 501 5.97 -1.21 22.07
N VAL A 502 5.31 -1.24 23.22
CA VAL A 502 3.85 -1.13 23.33
C VAL A 502 3.35 0.16 22.67
N LYS A 503 2.38 0.00 21.78
CA LYS A 503 1.71 1.09 21.05
C LYS A 503 0.43 1.50 21.76
N TRP A 504 -0.01 2.74 21.53
CA TRP A 504 -1.19 3.31 22.18
C TRP A 504 -1.08 3.19 23.70
N LEU A 505 0.12 3.47 24.21
CA LEU A 505 0.50 3.21 25.59
C LEU A 505 -0.36 4.04 26.54
N ASP A 506 -1.04 3.40 27.48
CA ASP A 506 -1.88 4.09 28.48
C ASP A 506 -1.49 3.78 29.93
N GLN A 507 -0.66 2.78 30.18
CA GLN A 507 -0.16 2.47 31.52
C GLN A 507 1.29 1.97 31.53
N ILE A 508 2.04 2.43 32.53
CA ILE A 508 3.40 1.98 32.88
C ILE A 508 3.40 1.60 34.37
N THR A 509 3.69 0.35 34.68
CA THR A 509 3.73 -0.15 36.06
C THR A 509 5.13 -0.63 36.41
N ILE A 510 5.70 -0.09 37.50
CA ILE A 510 6.97 -0.58 38.04
C ILE A 510 6.70 -1.70 39.04
N GLN A 511 7.22 -2.90 38.79
CA GLN A 511 6.85 -4.11 39.55
C GLN A 511 8.04 -5.07 39.72
N ASP A 512 7.95 -5.99 40.69
CA ASP A 512 9.00 -6.97 41.05
C ASP A 512 8.94 -8.27 40.26
N HIS A 513 8.13 -8.31 39.20
CA HIS A 513 7.95 -9.48 38.34
C HIS A 513 7.72 -9.04 36.90
N GLU A 514 7.97 -9.96 35.96
CA GLU A 514 7.62 -9.74 34.56
C GLU A 514 6.11 -9.56 34.37
N SER A 515 5.70 -8.84 33.32
CA SER A 515 4.29 -8.67 32.97
C SER A 515 3.58 -10.03 32.90
N THR A 516 2.36 -10.06 33.44
CA THR A 516 1.49 -11.24 33.42
C THR A 516 0.73 -11.41 32.10
N ASN A 517 0.84 -10.45 31.18
CA ASN A 517 0.17 -10.48 29.89
C ASN A 517 0.59 -11.71 29.05
N PHE A 518 -0.35 -12.24 28.27
CA PHE A 518 -0.14 -13.39 27.40
C PHE A 518 1.11 -13.24 26.52
N TYR A 519 1.35 -12.08 25.91
CA TYR A 519 2.47 -11.85 25.00
C TYR A 519 3.83 -11.75 25.69
N GLN A 520 3.88 -11.66 27.02
CA GLN A 520 5.11 -11.80 27.80
C GLN A 520 5.31 -13.26 28.26
N LYS A 521 4.23 -13.90 28.74
CA LYS A 521 4.28 -15.24 29.37
C LYS A 521 4.29 -16.38 28.37
N ARG A 522 3.49 -16.29 27.31
CA ARG A 522 3.11 -17.39 26.40
C ARG A 522 3.40 -17.12 24.92
N ASP A 523 4.13 -16.05 24.60
CA ASP A 523 4.63 -15.78 23.24
C ASP A 523 6.01 -15.11 23.30
N TYR A 524 6.64 -14.90 22.14
CA TYR A 524 7.93 -14.21 22.01
C TYR A 524 9.03 -14.80 22.90
N LYS A 525 9.14 -16.13 22.91
CA LYS A 525 10.20 -16.90 23.57
C LYS A 525 10.84 -17.86 22.57
N VAL A 526 12.16 -18.00 22.60
CA VAL A 526 12.88 -19.01 21.81
C VAL A 526 12.79 -20.33 22.59
N LEU A 527 11.74 -21.11 22.32
CA LEU A 527 11.53 -22.39 22.98
C LEU A 527 12.62 -23.41 22.58
N PRO A 528 12.91 -24.41 23.42
CA PRO A 528 13.80 -25.51 23.09
C PRO A 528 13.33 -26.31 21.85
N GLU A 529 14.25 -26.99 21.16
CA GLU A 529 13.94 -27.71 19.92
C GLU A 529 13.02 -28.92 20.12
N GLU A 530 12.98 -29.48 21.34
CA GLU A 530 12.08 -30.57 21.72
C GLU A 530 10.61 -30.14 21.87
N ALA A 531 10.33 -28.83 22.01
CA ALA A 531 8.98 -28.29 21.98
C ALA A 531 8.49 -28.21 20.53
N VAL A 532 7.99 -29.34 20.01
CA VAL A 532 7.66 -29.50 18.58
C VAL A 532 6.21 -29.14 18.23
N ASP A 533 5.35 -29.00 19.24
CA ASP A 533 3.93 -28.67 19.14
C ASP A 533 3.43 -28.00 20.43
N LYS A 534 2.14 -27.65 20.49
CA LYS A 534 1.56 -26.96 21.64
C LYS A 534 1.61 -27.77 22.94
N GLU A 535 1.47 -29.09 22.86
CA GLU A 535 1.46 -29.96 24.03
C GLU A 535 2.86 -30.07 24.64
N SER A 536 3.85 -30.37 23.79
CA SER A 536 5.26 -30.43 24.17
C SER A 536 5.82 -29.06 24.58
N ALA A 537 5.29 -27.94 24.07
CA ALA A 537 5.70 -26.58 24.46
C ALA A 537 5.21 -26.13 25.85
N GLU A 538 4.07 -26.65 26.33
CA GLU A 538 3.45 -26.21 27.58
C GLU A 538 4.41 -26.16 28.79
N PRO A 539 5.20 -27.21 29.10
CA PRO A 539 6.11 -27.19 30.25
C PRO A 539 7.29 -26.21 30.13
N HIS A 540 7.53 -25.65 28.93
CA HIS A 540 8.67 -24.76 28.68
C HIS A 540 8.33 -23.29 28.85
N TRP A 541 7.06 -22.87 28.72
CA TRP A 541 6.70 -21.44 28.74
C TRP A 541 7.17 -20.69 29.98
N ASP A 542 7.03 -21.28 31.16
CA ASP A 542 7.43 -20.64 32.42
C ASP A 542 8.94 -20.77 32.71
N ARG A 543 9.65 -21.64 31.99
CA ARG A 543 11.09 -21.92 32.18
C ARG A 543 11.97 -21.20 31.16
N THR A 544 11.43 -20.90 29.99
CA THR A 544 12.12 -20.14 28.96
C THR A 544 11.98 -18.65 29.25
N PRO A 545 13.08 -17.87 29.23
CA PRO A 545 12.98 -16.42 29.39
C PRO A 545 12.30 -15.78 28.17
N PRO A 546 11.57 -14.66 28.35
CA PRO A 546 11.08 -13.89 27.22
C PRO A 546 12.23 -13.31 26.40
N MET A 547 12.02 -13.24 25.08
CA MET A 547 12.95 -12.58 24.18
C MET A 547 12.92 -11.06 24.45
N TYR A 548 14.09 -10.53 24.78
CA TYR A 548 14.35 -9.10 24.88
C TYR A 548 15.22 -8.67 23.71
N ASP A 549 16.48 -9.12 23.68
CA ASP A 549 17.49 -8.69 22.72
C ASP A 549 17.21 -9.20 21.30
N THR A 550 17.31 -8.32 20.31
CA THR A 550 17.29 -8.69 18.89
C THR A 550 18.66 -9.25 18.49
N PRO A 551 18.72 -10.41 17.82
CA PRO A 551 20.00 -10.99 17.40
C PRO A 551 20.60 -10.19 16.23
N ILE A 552 21.93 -10.24 16.08
CA ILE A 552 22.59 -9.74 14.86
C ILE A 552 21.99 -10.39 13.60
N ASN A 553 21.70 -9.60 12.57
CA ASN A 553 21.04 -10.11 11.36
C ASN A 553 21.53 -9.40 10.09
N SER A 554 21.48 -10.08 8.96
CA SER A 554 21.65 -9.50 7.62
C SER A 554 20.77 -10.24 6.62
N VAL A 555 20.31 -9.48 5.63
CA VAL A 555 19.38 -9.92 4.60
C VAL A 555 19.84 -9.41 3.25
N ILE A 556 19.68 -10.24 2.24
CA ILE A 556 19.83 -9.87 0.84
C ILE A 556 18.47 -9.39 0.33
N GLY A 557 18.40 -8.13 -0.09
CA GLY A 557 17.21 -7.56 -0.73
C GLY A 557 17.29 -7.54 -2.25
N VAL A 558 18.51 -7.61 -2.81
CA VAL A 558 18.78 -7.70 -4.24
C VAL A 558 19.96 -8.64 -4.46
N PRO A 559 19.85 -9.68 -5.31
CA PRO A 559 18.60 -10.14 -5.94
C PRO A 559 17.65 -10.80 -4.93
N THR A 560 16.38 -10.98 -5.31
CA THR A 560 15.41 -11.78 -4.54
C THR A 560 15.41 -13.24 -4.99
N ASP A 561 14.85 -14.14 -4.18
CA ASP A 561 14.70 -15.56 -4.53
C ASP A 561 14.08 -15.75 -5.93
N GLU A 562 14.56 -16.74 -6.67
CA GLU A 562 14.08 -17.15 -8.00
C GLU A 562 14.29 -16.11 -9.13
N GLU A 563 14.99 -15.02 -8.86
CA GLU A 563 15.25 -13.97 -9.84
C GLU A 563 16.23 -14.42 -10.94
N THR A 564 15.97 -13.95 -12.18
CA THR A 564 16.92 -14.06 -13.28
C THR A 564 17.76 -12.79 -13.36
N VAL A 565 19.07 -12.91 -13.15
CA VAL A 565 19.97 -11.76 -12.99
C VAL A 565 21.06 -11.80 -14.05
N PRO A 566 21.20 -10.75 -14.89
CA PRO A 566 22.28 -10.67 -15.84
C PRO A 566 23.60 -10.26 -15.17
N LEU A 567 24.69 -10.91 -15.56
CA LEU A 567 26.03 -10.49 -15.14
C LEU A 567 26.47 -9.22 -15.86
N ARG A 568 27.30 -8.43 -15.17
CA ARG A 568 28.04 -7.31 -15.76
C ARG A 568 29.51 -7.52 -15.48
N ASP A 569 30.30 -7.72 -16.53
CA ASP A 569 31.74 -7.99 -16.45
C ASP A 569 32.09 -9.15 -15.49
N GLY A 570 31.27 -10.22 -15.50
CA GLY A 570 31.44 -11.40 -14.63
C GLY A 570 30.98 -11.22 -13.18
N LYS A 571 30.36 -10.07 -12.86
CA LYS A 571 29.95 -9.72 -11.49
C LYS A 571 28.44 -9.55 -11.37
N ILE A 572 27.97 -9.75 -10.15
CA ILE A 572 26.61 -9.45 -9.71
C ILE A 572 26.64 -8.41 -8.58
N GLU A 573 25.70 -7.47 -8.64
CA GLU A 573 25.46 -6.50 -7.59
C GLU A 573 24.51 -7.09 -6.54
N VAL A 574 24.96 -7.12 -5.28
CA VAL A 574 24.19 -7.64 -4.16
C VAL A 574 23.95 -6.50 -3.17
N LYS A 575 22.70 -6.31 -2.73
CA LYS A 575 22.32 -5.25 -1.78
C LYS A 575 21.45 -5.80 -0.68
N GLY A 576 21.50 -5.15 0.47
CA GLY A 576 20.71 -5.57 1.61
C GLY A 576 20.78 -4.61 2.78
N TYR A 577 20.25 -5.09 3.91
CA TYR A 577 20.40 -4.43 5.20
C TYR A 577 21.04 -5.38 6.22
N ALA A 578 21.60 -4.82 7.28
CA ALA A 578 22.04 -5.55 8.46
C ALA A 578 21.68 -4.79 9.74
N VAL A 579 21.38 -5.50 10.82
CA VAL A 579 21.08 -4.97 12.15
C VAL A 579 22.03 -5.58 13.19
N PRO A 580 22.46 -4.82 14.22
CA PRO A 580 23.37 -5.32 15.25
C PRO A 580 22.65 -6.18 16.29
N ASN A 581 23.42 -6.90 17.12
CA ASN A 581 22.88 -7.59 18.28
C ASN A 581 22.56 -6.58 19.39
N ALA A 582 21.28 -6.31 19.63
CA ALA A 582 20.79 -5.44 20.69
C ALA A 582 21.67 -4.19 20.95
N ALA A 583 22.31 -4.12 22.13
CA ALA A 583 23.15 -3.00 22.56
C ALA A 583 24.62 -3.10 22.14
N ASP A 584 25.03 -4.19 21.49
CA ASP A 584 26.40 -4.48 21.08
C ASP A 584 26.77 -3.85 19.72
N GLY A 585 25.85 -3.09 19.12
CA GLY A 585 26.10 -2.40 17.87
C GLY A 585 27.21 -1.34 17.96
N PRO A 586 27.55 -0.72 16.83
CA PRO A 586 26.92 -0.86 15.51
C PRO A 586 27.39 -2.09 14.73
N VAL A 587 26.72 -2.38 13.61
CA VAL A 587 27.25 -3.31 12.59
C VAL A 587 28.56 -2.75 12.05
N THR A 588 29.63 -3.53 12.13
CA THR A 588 30.99 -3.14 11.74
C THR A 588 31.37 -3.68 10.37
N LYS A 589 30.79 -4.80 9.95
CA LYS A 589 31.11 -5.47 8.69
C LYS A 589 29.95 -6.32 8.19
N VAL A 590 29.79 -6.38 6.87
CA VAL A 590 28.93 -7.34 6.18
C VAL A 590 29.76 -8.04 5.12
N GLN A 591 29.58 -9.35 4.98
CA GLN A 591 30.27 -10.16 3.99
C GLN A 591 29.26 -10.90 3.11
N VAL A 592 29.62 -11.10 1.85
CA VAL A 592 28.83 -11.81 0.84
C VAL A 592 29.62 -12.98 0.28
N SER A 593 28.96 -14.12 0.07
CA SER A 593 29.54 -15.32 -0.54
C SER A 593 28.63 -15.82 -1.67
N THR A 594 29.24 -16.28 -2.75
CA THR A 594 28.58 -16.86 -3.94
C THR A 594 28.90 -18.34 -4.15
N ASP A 595 29.68 -18.93 -3.24
CA ASP A 595 30.27 -20.26 -3.33
C ASP A 595 29.98 -21.13 -2.11
N GLY A 596 28.81 -20.94 -1.48
CA GLY A 596 28.39 -21.77 -0.36
C GLY A 596 29.17 -21.51 0.93
N ALA A 597 29.56 -20.26 1.17
CA ALA A 597 30.32 -19.79 2.34
C ALA A 597 31.80 -20.22 2.39
N GLU A 598 32.37 -20.69 1.29
CA GLU A 598 33.81 -21.01 1.19
C GLU A 598 34.66 -19.73 1.17
N ASN A 599 34.30 -18.75 0.33
CA ASN A 599 34.97 -17.45 0.26
C ASN A 599 33.98 -16.31 0.53
N TRP A 600 34.51 -15.21 1.07
CA TRP A 600 33.72 -14.06 1.50
C TRP A 600 34.33 -12.76 0.98
N VAL A 601 33.48 -11.94 0.38
CA VAL A 601 33.82 -10.58 -0.07
C VAL A 601 33.21 -9.57 0.90
N ASP A 602 34.01 -8.61 1.37
CA ASP A 602 33.52 -7.54 2.22
C ASP A 602 32.62 -6.58 1.41
N ALA A 603 31.43 -6.31 1.96
CA ALA A 603 30.49 -5.36 1.39
C ALA A 603 30.83 -3.92 1.79
N GLU A 604 30.51 -2.97 0.92
CA GLU A 604 30.49 -1.56 1.26
C GLU A 604 29.24 -1.24 2.11
N ILE A 605 29.46 -0.73 3.32
CA ILE A 605 28.40 -0.21 4.19
C ILE A 605 28.20 1.28 3.90
N GLY A 606 26.94 1.68 3.69
CA GLY A 606 26.54 3.07 3.42
C GLY A 606 27.05 4.06 4.46
N LYS A 607 27.45 5.26 4.01
CA LYS A 607 28.07 6.30 4.83
C LYS A 607 27.10 7.40 5.31
N SER A 608 25.78 7.24 5.18
CA SER A 608 24.88 8.33 5.53
C SER A 608 24.88 8.62 7.05
N GLU A 609 24.75 9.90 7.39
CA GLU A 609 24.73 10.36 8.78
C GLU A 609 23.61 9.64 9.55
N GLY A 610 23.94 9.05 10.71
CA GLY A 610 23.02 8.25 11.53
C GLY A 610 23.11 6.73 11.36
N GLN A 611 23.63 6.20 10.23
CA GLN A 611 23.71 4.75 9.99
C GLN A 611 24.81 4.02 10.78
N ARG A 612 25.74 4.75 11.42
CA ARG A 612 26.76 4.15 12.32
C ARG A 612 26.39 4.23 13.81
N ASN A 613 25.12 4.49 14.12
CA ASN A 613 24.61 4.39 15.49
C ASN A 613 24.42 2.90 15.86
N LYS A 614 24.76 2.53 17.10
CA LYS A 614 24.62 1.17 17.62
C LYS A 614 23.21 0.61 17.60
N TRP A 615 22.20 1.45 17.51
CA TRP A 615 20.80 1.04 17.45
C TRP A 615 20.24 0.91 16.03
N CYS A 616 21.00 1.37 15.02
CA CYS A 616 20.52 1.47 13.66
C CYS A 616 20.83 0.23 12.84
N TRP A 617 20.01 0.00 11.82
CA TRP A 617 20.44 -0.83 10.71
C TRP A 617 21.56 -0.14 9.91
N VAL A 618 22.23 -0.91 9.06
CA VAL A 618 23.05 -0.41 7.98
C VAL A 618 22.52 -0.93 6.66
N LEU A 619 22.61 -0.13 5.61
CA LEU A 619 22.44 -0.60 4.24
C LEU A 619 23.81 -0.94 3.67
N TRP A 620 23.89 -2.04 2.91
CA TRP A 620 25.15 -2.52 2.36
C TRP A 620 25.00 -2.92 0.90
N ARG A 621 26.11 -2.85 0.16
CA ARG A 621 26.24 -3.27 -1.24
C ARG A 621 27.55 -4.02 -1.42
N ALA A 622 27.54 -5.09 -2.21
CA ALA A 622 28.75 -5.75 -2.69
C ALA A 622 28.67 -5.97 -4.21
N GLU A 623 29.81 -5.99 -4.87
CA GLU A 623 29.96 -6.51 -6.22
C GLU A 623 30.82 -7.76 -6.12
N VAL A 624 30.24 -8.91 -6.46
CA VAL A 624 30.87 -10.22 -6.26
C VAL A 624 30.94 -10.96 -7.60
N ASP A 625 32.05 -11.66 -7.80
CA ASP A 625 32.23 -12.51 -8.98
C ASP A 625 31.23 -13.68 -8.91
N MET A 626 30.61 -13.98 -10.06
CA MET A 626 29.59 -15.00 -10.15
C MET A 626 29.57 -15.62 -11.54
N GLU A 627 29.52 -16.94 -11.60
CA GLU A 627 29.43 -17.67 -12.86
C GLU A 627 27.96 -17.86 -13.30
N PRO A 628 27.66 -17.80 -14.61
CA PRO A 628 26.36 -18.15 -15.14
C PRO A 628 25.87 -19.52 -14.69
N GLY A 629 24.55 -19.70 -14.65
CA GLY A 629 23.92 -20.97 -14.31
C GLY A 629 22.59 -20.81 -13.57
N THR A 630 21.86 -21.91 -13.48
CA THR A 630 20.61 -22.03 -12.72
C THR A 630 20.88 -22.56 -11.32
N ASP A 631 19.90 -22.41 -10.43
CA ASP A 631 19.95 -22.92 -9.05
C ASP A 631 21.14 -22.37 -8.25
N ARG A 632 21.44 -21.10 -8.48
CA ARG A 632 22.51 -20.39 -7.78
C ARG A 632 22.01 -19.79 -6.46
N ALA A 633 22.91 -19.65 -5.50
CA ALA A 633 22.62 -19.03 -4.22
C ALA A 633 23.68 -18.00 -3.83
N ILE A 634 23.25 -16.96 -3.14
CA ILE A 634 24.11 -15.92 -2.56
C ILE A 634 23.83 -15.88 -1.06
N LEU A 635 24.88 -15.77 -0.25
CA LEU A 635 24.82 -15.73 1.19
C LEU A 635 25.34 -14.40 1.73
N SER A 636 24.75 -13.90 2.82
CA SER A 636 25.29 -12.75 3.57
C SER A 636 25.45 -13.05 5.05
N ARG A 637 26.46 -12.45 5.69
CA ARG A 637 26.63 -12.45 7.15
C ARG A 637 27.12 -11.10 7.66
N ALA A 638 26.63 -10.69 8.83
CA ALA A 638 27.04 -9.47 9.51
C ALA A 638 27.89 -9.73 10.76
N PHE A 639 28.65 -8.70 11.14
CA PHE A 639 29.46 -8.58 12.35
C PHE A 639 29.15 -7.24 13.03
N ASP A 640 29.14 -7.20 14.36
CA ASP A 640 28.96 -5.96 15.12
C ASP A 640 30.17 -5.62 16.01
N ALA A 641 30.07 -4.51 16.75
CA ALA A 641 31.15 -3.99 17.58
C ALA A 641 31.37 -4.81 18.86
N GLY A 642 30.35 -5.50 19.36
CA GLY A 642 30.48 -6.47 20.46
C GLY A 642 31.08 -7.81 20.05
N GLY A 643 31.42 -7.99 18.78
CA GLY A 643 32.05 -9.22 18.27
C GLY A 643 31.05 -10.33 17.94
N ASN A 644 29.75 -10.03 17.89
CA ASN A 644 28.76 -11.00 17.45
C ASN A 644 28.89 -11.22 15.94
N VAL A 645 28.62 -12.45 15.52
CA VAL A 645 28.62 -12.87 14.12
C VAL A 645 27.44 -13.78 13.84
N GLN A 646 26.77 -13.60 12.71
CA GLN A 646 25.74 -14.55 12.29
C GLN A 646 26.32 -15.94 12.07
N LYS A 647 25.56 -16.96 12.44
CA LYS A 647 25.86 -18.36 12.13
C LYS A 647 25.11 -18.77 10.87
N GLU A 648 25.45 -19.92 10.30
CA GLU A 648 24.78 -20.42 9.10
C GLU A 648 23.27 -20.62 9.31
N HIS A 649 22.91 -21.17 10.48
CA HIS A 649 21.54 -21.36 10.93
C HIS A 649 21.40 -20.94 12.39
N SER A 650 20.24 -20.40 12.74
CA SER A 650 19.81 -20.27 14.14
C SER A 650 19.18 -21.58 14.61
N GLN A 651 19.08 -21.73 15.94
CA GLN A 651 18.30 -22.80 16.55
C GLN A 651 16.85 -22.75 16.02
N TRP A 652 16.30 -23.91 15.67
CA TRP A 652 14.88 -24.00 15.36
C TRP A 652 14.06 -23.78 16.64
N ASN A 653 12.87 -23.20 16.52
CA ASN A 653 11.90 -23.18 17.61
C ASN A 653 10.48 -23.12 17.06
N LEU A 654 9.52 -23.69 17.80
CA LEU A 654 8.12 -23.79 17.38
C LEU A 654 7.52 -22.47 16.89
N ARG A 655 7.87 -21.34 17.51
CA ARG A 655 7.29 -20.03 17.20
C ARG A 655 7.98 -19.32 16.02
N GLY A 656 9.05 -19.90 15.49
CA GLY A 656 9.84 -19.31 14.42
C GLY A 656 10.33 -17.90 14.74
N VAL A 657 10.70 -17.63 15.99
CA VAL A 657 11.21 -16.33 16.44
C VAL A 657 12.73 -16.32 16.53
N GLY A 658 13.34 -15.15 16.44
CA GLY A 658 14.79 -14.96 16.62
C GLY A 658 15.64 -15.58 15.51
N TYR A 659 15.13 -15.73 14.29
CA TYR A 659 15.92 -16.24 13.18
C TYR A 659 16.97 -15.20 12.72
N SER A 660 18.23 -15.61 12.80
CA SER A 660 19.44 -14.81 12.55
C SER A 660 20.51 -15.57 11.76
N GLY A 661 20.15 -16.67 11.09
CA GLY A 661 21.05 -17.39 10.18
C GLY A 661 21.51 -16.52 9.01
N TYR A 662 22.47 -16.98 8.20
CA TYR A 662 22.92 -16.22 7.02
C TYR A 662 21.75 -15.70 6.17
N GLY A 663 21.86 -14.46 5.67
CA GLY A 663 20.98 -13.93 4.63
C GLY A 663 21.13 -14.76 3.37
N ARG A 664 20.06 -14.98 2.62
CA ARG A 664 20.07 -15.86 1.44
C ARG A 664 19.22 -15.28 0.32
N ALA A 665 19.73 -15.38 -0.90
CA ALA A 665 18.94 -15.32 -2.14
C ALA A 665 19.20 -16.64 -2.88
N LYS A 666 18.16 -17.42 -3.17
CA LYS A 666 18.28 -18.81 -3.67
C LYS A 666 17.51 -19.02 -4.97
N ASN A 667 17.75 -20.17 -5.60
CA ASN A 667 17.12 -20.58 -6.86
C ASN A 667 17.34 -19.57 -8.00
N LEU A 668 18.45 -18.83 -7.96
CA LEU A 668 18.72 -17.76 -8.92
C LEU A 668 19.11 -18.34 -10.27
N THR A 669 18.74 -17.63 -11.33
CA THR A 669 19.22 -17.90 -12.69
C THR A 669 20.15 -16.77 -13.13
N ILE A 670 21.44 -17.07 -13.22
CA ILE A 670 22.48 -16.09 -13.59
C ILE A 670 22.75 -16.21 -15.09
N VAL A 671 22.56 -15.11 -15.83
CA VAL A 671 22.62 -15.07 -17.31
C VAL A 671 23.68 -14.13 -17.86
#